data_AF-A0A399CZY5-F1
#
_entry.id   AF-A0A399CZY5-F1
#
_cell.length_a   1.000
_cell.length_b   1.000
_cell.length_c   1.000
_cell.angle_alpha   90.00
_cell.angle_beta   90.00
_cell.angle_gamma   90.00
#
_symmetry.space_group_name_H-M   'P 1'
#
loop_
_entity.id
_entity.type
_entity.pdbx_description
1 polymer ?
#
loop_
_entity_poly.entity_id
_entity_poly.type
_entity_poly.pdbx_seq_one_letter_code
_entity_poly.pdbx_strand_id
1 'polypeptide(L)'
;MSLLKIPKPGILKNSYIKRGFFVILLFLSILEINGVNNSLHSENNLNEQGGPERKSVPYTLPWDDMPIDLSFIYKNEKPAGKHGFLKAEGDKFVFEDGTEARFWGTNFNSAQIFPSHEHSEKVARRLAKIGVNIVRFHQMDGEWSTPNIFQFTRGENKPNTQSVDPESMDRLDYLIYCLKKEGIYIYMDLLTYRRFETGDGVLAADKLGDAAKPYSTYNKKLIELQKKFNHDLWTHINPYTKLAYKDEPAIVLTEITNENDLFTYPRYAVKDEPYRTELEEQYRKWAASKKIKIGNGKVEFDPREDINITNFFIDVTKNYYNEMTAHMREIGVKIPIAGTNWTRNAAHLFAQAVCDFTDTHAYTSGGGGWRDGTGKFGNKPNVGSTNNMLPGLAYYRVQDKPFFISEWDNPWPNEWRAESSILMAAAGSFQGWGGFTIHTYRYTLDEDVDMIGKPVTGKALNGVYYRGGVFDTFNDPAKFGLFYHAALIMRRGDIKPAEKIVNIKIIDPLDGRGKAHLLTAEKHRTESVIPGMNCKGDLIVRPDEAVLNIEKGEVLSDTKELYRNLNKKIGWIDSPKSKAVYGFIGKEGELSLNDFKVDAKTDFATVAISSLTDEPIKSSTNMLLTAIGRADNTNSKYNEEHTQQLNPGHGPILIEVIEAAIEITTDKKNLRVMSINPQGMITGYMPSEYKDGVFRFEIGKEFQSMYYLIQEL
;
A
#
# COMPACT_ATOMS: atom_id res chain seq x y z
N MET A 1 60.19 -36.40 18.77
CA MET A 1 59.72 -35.14 19.39
C MET A 1 58.60 -34.59 18.52
N SER A 2 57.48 -35.32 18.45
CA SER A 2 56.65 -35.41 17.24
C SER A 2 55.16 -35.45 17.58
N LEU A 3 54.42 -34.46 17.09
CA LEU A 3 52.99 -34.31 17.34
C LEU A 3 52.13 -35.27 16.50
N LEU A 4 51.03 -35.73 17.09
CA LEU A 4 50.02 -36.65 16.56
C LEU A 4 49.11 -35.94 15.54
N LYS A 5 48.59 -36.54 14.44
CA LYS A 5 47.95 -37.84 14.10
C LYS A 5 46.42 -37.80 14.03
N ILE A 6 45.93 -38.36 12.91
CA ILE A 6 44.55 -38.68 12.48
C ILE A 6 44.74 -40.02 11.71
N PRO A 7 43.93 -41.12 11.84
CA PRO A 7 42.54 -41.15 11.37
C PRO A 7 41.58 -42.21 11.99
N LYS A 8 40.46 -42.41 11.28
CA LYS A 8 39.46 -43.51 11.27
C LYS A 8 40.01 -44.93 11.56
N PRO A 9 39.18 -45.88 12.06
CA PRO A 9 38.32 -46.76 11.21
C PRO A 9 36.94 -47.08 11.86
N GLY A 10 36.04 -47.99 11.41
CA GLY A 10 36.07 -49.02 10.36
C GLY A 10 34.69 -49.72 10.15
N ILE A 11 34.66 -50.77 9.32
CA ILE A 11 33.46 -51.51 8.85
C ILE A 11 33.54 -52.99 9.28
N LEU A 12 32.42 -53.69 9.52
CA LEU A 12 32.24 -55.12 9.14
C LEU A 12 30.76 -55.60 9.19
N LYS A 13 30.46 -56.64 8.40
CA LYS A 13 29.12 -57.25 8.18
C LYS A 13 28.94 -58.54 8.99
N ASN A 14 27.69 -58.96 9.23
CA ASN A 14 27.22 -60.27 8.74
C ASN A 14 25.69 -60.43 8.71
N SER A 15 25.23 -61.43 7.95
CA SER A 15 23.84 -61.67 7.49
C SER A 15 23.09 -62.75 8.27
N TYR A 16 21.75 -62.76 8.24
CA TYR A 16 20.98 -63.99 7.96
C TYR A 16 19.59 -63.73 7.34
N ILE A 17 19.12 -64.74 6.61
CA ILE A 17 18.03 -64.80 5.61
C ILE A 17 16.69 -65.26 6.24
N LYS A 18 15.52 -64.67 5.87
CA LYS A 18 14.40 -65.39 5.17
C LYS A 18 13.20 -64.52 4.73
N ARG A 19 12.51 -65.02 3.69
CA ARG A 19 11.46 -64.43 2.83
C ARG A 19 10.05 -64.36 3.46
N GLY A 20 9.18 -63.49 2.92
CA GLY A 20 7.71 -63.57 3.07
C GLY A 20 6.92 -62.61 2.15
N PHE A 21 6.32 -63.17 1.09
CA PHE A 21 5.45 -62.54 0.05
C PHE A 21 4.49 -61.41 0.47
N PHE A 22 4.32 -60.38 -0.38
CA PHE A 22 3.18 -60.31 -1.34
C PHE A 22 3.33 -59.19 -2.39
N VAL A 23 2.89 -59.45 -3.62
CA VAL A 23 2.65 -58.47 -4.70
C VAL A 23 1.44 -58.96 -5.49
N ILE A 24 0.56 -58.05 -5.93
CA ILE A 24 -0.14 -58.00 -7.24
C ILE A 24 -1.44 -57.19 -7.11
N LEU A 25 -1.56 -56.14 -7.94
CA LEU A 25 -2.81 -55.50 -8.35
C LEU A 25 -3.51 -56.35 -9.41
N LEU A 26 -4.85 -56.44 -9.40
CA LEU A 26 -5.59 -56.69 -10.63
C LEU A 26 -7.01 -56.11 -10.61
N PHE A 27 -7.55 -55.95 -11.81
CA PHE A 27 -8.63 -55.03 -12.22
C PHE A 27 -9.85 -55.82 -12.76
N LEU A 28 -10.90 -55.09 -13.20
CA LEU A 28 -12.07 -55.52 -14.01
C LEU A 28 -13.27 -56.11 -13.21
N SER A 29 -14.55 -55.93 -13.59
CA SER A 29 -15.21 -54.98 -14.54
C SER A 29 -16.76 -55.13 -14.55
N ILE A 30 -17.48 -54.05 -14.91
CA ILE A 30 -18.85 -54.01 -15.51
C ILE A 30 -20.07 -54.45 -14.66
N LEU A 31 -21.03 -53.52 -14.49
CA LEU A 31 -22.47 -53.73 -14.81
C LEU A 31 -23.28 -52.41 -14.73
N GLU A 32 -24.00 -52.06 -15.78
CA GLU A 32 -25.05 -51.01 -15.79
C GLU A 32 -26.41 -51.61 -15.41
N ILE A 33 -27.17 -50.98 -14.51
CA ILE A 33 -28.65 -51.07 -14.45
C ILE A 33 -29.23 -49.71 -14.02
N ASN A 34 -30.30 -49.28 -14.69
CA ASN A 34 -31.07 -48.05 -14.42
C ASN A 34 -31.98 -48.16 -13.18
N GLY A 35 -32.34 -47.03 -12.53
CA GLY A 35 -33.60 -46.98 -11.74
C GLY A 35 -33.71 -46.06 -10.53
N VAL A 36 -33.97 -44.75 -10.77
CA VAL A 36 -35.02 -43.91 -10.14
C VAL A 36 -35.42 -44.10 -8.64
N ASN A 37 -35.33 -42.97 -7.91
CA ASN A 37 -36.10 -42.51 -6.73
C ASN A 37 -35.68 -42.82 -5.27
N ASN A 38 -35.54 -41.69 -4.55
CA ASN A 38 -35.94 -41.41 -3.16
C ASN A 38 -35.50 -42.31 -2.01
N SER A 39 -34.54 -41.80 -1.23
CA SER A 39 -34.76 -41.64 0.22
C SER A 39 -34.12 -40.35 0.74
N LEU A 40 -34.81 -39.68 1.66
CA LEU A 40 -34.23 -38.56 2.41
C LEU A 40 -33.18 -39.11 3.38
N HIS A 41 -32.02 -38.47 3.46
CA HIS A 41 -31.20 -38.53 4.68
C HIS A 41 -30.77 -37.12 5.08
N SER A 42 -30.98 -36.83 6.36
CA SER A 42 -30.71 -35.57 7.02
C SER A 42 -29.22 -35.22 7.01
N GLU A 43 -28.86 -34.10 6.40
CA GLU A 43 -27.64 -33.41 6.78
C GLU A 43 -27.84 -32.85 8.19
N ASN A 44 -27.02 -33.33 9.13
CA ASN A 44 -27.11 -32.89 10.53
C ASN A 44 -26.56 -31.47 10.66
N ASN A 45 -27.39 -30.58 11.23
CA ASN A 45 -26.96 -29.28 11.74
C ASN A 45 -25.78 -29.45 12.71
N LEU A 46 -24.61 -28.95 12.30
CA LEU A 46 -23.50 -28.63 13.20
C LEU A 46 -22.98 -27.24 12.83
N ASN A 47 -23.77 -26.22 13.18
CA ASN A 47 -23.39 -24.80 13.19
C ASN A 47 -24.31 -23.99 14.13
N GLU A 48 -24.49 -24.47 15.38
CA GLU A 48 -25.12 -23.69 16.45
C GLU A 48 -24.08 -23.33 17.53
N GLN A 49 -23.37 -22.22 17.35
CA GLN A 49 -22.72 -21.49 18.45
C GLN A 49 -22.81 -19.96 18.27
N GLY A 50 -23.92 -19.40 18.74
CA GLY A 50 -23.86 -18.30 19.71
C GLY A 50 -23.39 -16.90 19.28
N GLY A 51 -23.29 -16.59 17.99
CA GLY A 51 -23.20 -15.21 17.50
C GLY A 51 -24.56 -14.69 17.01
N PRO A 52 -24.86 -13.38 17.04
CA PRO A 52 -25.98 -12.82 16.29
C PRO A 52 -25.76 -13.10 14.80
N GLU A 53 -26.81 -13.56 14.11
CA GLU A 53 -26.76 -13.86 12.67
C GLU A 53 -26.40 -12.59 11.88
N ARG A 54 -25.22 -12.57 11.27
CA ARG A 54 -24.71 -11.39 10.56
C ARG A 54 -25.46 -11.21 9.24
N LYS A 55 -26.33 -10.20 9.18
CA LYS A 55 -27.00 -9.78 7.95
C LYS A 55 -25.98 -9.23 6.95
N SER A 56 -26.00 -9.74 5.73
CA SER A 56 -25.12 -9.29 4.65
C SER A 56 -25.88 -9.15 3.33
N VAL A 57 -25.35 -8.34 2.40
CA VAL A 57 -25.92 -8.14 1.06
C VAL A 57 -24.83 -8.13 -0.03
N PRO A 58 -25.15 -8.57 -1.27
CA PRO A 58 -24.22 -8.46 -2.40
C PRO A 58 -23.83 -7.01 -2.70
N TYR A 59 -22.53 -6.74 -2.79
CA TYR A 59 -21.99 -5.41 -3.08
C TYR A 59 -20.63 -5.48 -3.79
N THR A 60 -20.62 -5.99 -5.02
CA THR A 60 -19.44 -5.97 -5.89
C THR A 60 -19.30 -4.58 -6.56
N LEU A 61 -18.20 -3.88 -6.30
CA LEU A 61 -17.86 -2.64 -7.03
C LEU A 61 -17.35 -3.00 -8.44
N PRO A 62 -17.90 -2.41 -9.53
CA PRO A 62 -17.47 -2.70 -10.89
C PRO A 62 -16.03 -2.21 -11.15
N TRP A 63 -15.35 -2.77 -12.16
CA TRP A 63 -13.94 -2.48 -12.46
C TRP A 63 -13.75 -1.23 -13.33
N ASP A 64 -14.77 -0.87 -14.11
CA ASP A 64 -14.78 0.17 -15.15
C ASP A 64 -15.55 1.43 -14.75
N ASP A 65 -16.42 1.35 -13.73
CA ASP A 65 -17.09 2.50 -13.15
C ASP A 65 -17.19 2.45 -11.61
N MET A 66 -17.73 3.50 -11.01
CA MET A 66 -18.04 3.63 -9.58
C MET A 66 -19.40 4.33 -9.37
N PRO A 67 -20.17 3.95 -8.34
CA PRO A 67 -21.58 4.35 -8.19
C PRO A 67 -21.84 5.83 -7.88
N ILE A 68 -20.81 6.58 -7.47
CA ILE A 68 -20.88 8.00 -7.12
C ILE A 68 -19.72 8.72 -7.80
N ASP A 69 -19.95 9.96 -8.25
CA ASP A 69 -18.98 10.77 -8.98
C ASP A 69 -18.60 12.02 -8.17
N LEU A 70 -17.35 12.07 -7.67
CA LEU A 70 -16.76 13.25 -7.04
C LEU A 70 -15.93 14.10 -8.02
N SER A 71 -15.80 13.71 -9.29
CA SER A 71 -14.94 14.41 -10.24
C SER A 71 -15.40 15.85 -10.51
N PHE A 72 -16.68 16.18 -10.24
CA PHE A 72 -17.19 17.55 -10.30
C PHE A 72 -16.56 18.49 -9.25
N ILE A 73 -16.14 17.97 -8.09
CA ILE A 73 -15.45 18.73 -7.02
C ILE A 73 -14.07 19.16 -7.53
N TYR A 74 -13.41 18.26 -8.27
CA TYR A 74 -12.06 18.46 -8.80
C TYR A 74 -12.04 18.84 -10.29
N LYS A 75 -13.16 19.33 -10.85
CA LYS A 75 -13.26 19.64 -12.29
C LYS A 75 -12.22 20.66 -12.77
N ASN A 76 -11.83 21.59 -11.88
CA ASN A 76 -10.83 22.61 -12.16
C ASN A 76 -9.39 22.06 -12.12
N GLU A 77 -9.19 20.82 -11.65
CA GLU A 77 -7.88 20.16 -11.52
C GLU A 77 -7.47 19.40 -12.79
N LYS A 78 -8.31 19.40 -13.83
CA LYS A 78 -8.05 18.74 -15.10
C LYS A 78 -7.47 19.73 -16.13
N PRO A 79 -6.51 19.32 -16.99
CA PRO A 79 -5.75 18.07 -16.94
C PRO A 79 -4.63 18.11 -15.88
N ALA A 80 -4.08 16.95 -15.54
CA ALA A 80 -2.88 16.86 -14.73
C ALA A 80 -1.71 17.59 -15.43
N GLY A 81 -0.87 18.26 -14.63
CA GLY A 81 0.22 19.10 -15.11
C GLY A 81 -0.18 20.53 -15.45
N LYS A 82 -1.46 20.92 -15.28
CA LYS A 82 -1.93 22.32 -15.42
C LYS A 82 -1.19 23.33 -14.53
N HIS A 83 -0.65 22.86 -13.40
CA HIS A 83 0.08 23.67 -12.41
C HIS A 83 1.60 23.75 -12.71
N GLY A 84 2.06 23.13 -13.80
CA GLY A 84 3.48 22.97 -14.12
C GLY A 84 4.14 21.80 -13.37
N PHE A 85 5.48 21.78 -13.35
CA PHE A 85 6.23 20.72 -12.70
C PHE A 85 6.11 20.77 -11.17
N LEU A 86 6.15 19.59 -10.54
CA LEU A 86 6.25 19.48 -9.09
C LEU A 86 7.68 19.82 -8.61
N LYS A 87 7.79 20.41 -7.42
CA LYS A 87 9.04 20.72 -6.73
C LYS A 87 8.98 20.25 -5.27
N ALA A 88 10.16 20.01 -4.70
CA ALA A 88 10.36 19.86 -3.27
C ALA A 88 10.74 21.22 -2.68
N GLU A 89 9.86 21.83 -1.88
CA GLU A 89 10.10 23.13 -1.26
C GLU A 89 9.96 23.01 0.27
N GLY A 90 11.10 23.01 0.95
CA GLY A 90 11.16 22.73 2.39
C GLY A 90 10.58 21.35 2.72
N ASP A 91 9.57 21.33 3.58
CA ASP A 91 8.90 20.12 4.04
C ASP A 91 7.74 19.65 3.14
N LYS A 92 7.47 20.34 2.01
CA LYS A 92 6.28 20.16 1.17
C LYS A 92 6.57 19.91 -0.31
N PHE A 93 5.60 19.32 -0.98
CA PHE A 93 5.52 19.33 -2.44
C PHE A 93 4.70 20.53 -2.91
N VAL A 94 5.23 21.29 -3.87
CA VAL A 94 4.62 22.51 -4.41
C VAL A 94 4.77 22.52 -5.93
N PHE A 95 3.74 22.91 -6.67
CA PHE A 95 3.81 23.06 -8.12
C PHE A 95 4.42 24.41 -8.54
N GLU A 96 4.81 24.56 -9.81
CA GLU A 96 5.42 25.77 -10.35
C GLU A 96 4.60 27.06 -10.17
N ASP A 97 3.27 26.96 -10.09
CA ASP A 97 2.37 28.10 -9.83
C ASP A 97 2.17 28.43 -8.33
N GLY A 98 2.83 27.69 -7.42
CA GLY A 98 2.72 27.85 -5.98
C GLY A 98 1.62 27.03 -5.31
N THR A 99 0.87 26.22 -6.07
CA THR A 99 -0.16 25.31 -5.51
C THR A 99 0.49 24.20 -4.69
N GLU A 100 0.09 24.05 -3.42
CA GLU A 100 0.53 22.94 -2.57
C GLU A 100 -0.05 21.62 -3.09
N ALA A 101 0.80 20.62 -3.33
CA ALA A 101 0.38 19.34 -3.86
C ALA A 101 0.04 18.33 -2.76
N ARG A 102 -1.16 17.74 -2.84
CA ARG A 102 -1.63 16.69 -1.93
C ARG A 102 -2.20 15.54 -2.73
N PHE A 103 -1.63 14.35 -2.55
CA PHE A 103 -1.96 13.20 -3.40
C PHE A 103 -2.64 12.07 -2.62
N TRP A 104 -3.71 11.52 -3.20
CA TRP A 104 -4.37 10.30 -2.77
C TRP A 104 -4.57 9.39 -3.98
N GLY A 105 -4.11 8.14 -3.89
CA GLY A 105 -3.99 7.29 -5.06
C GLY A 105 -3.81 5.81 -4.82
N THR A 106 -3.42 5.11 -5.87
CA THR A 106 -3.27 3.66 -5.90
C THR A 106 -2.09 3.24 -6.79
N ASN A 107 -1.50 2.10 -6.51
CA ASN A 107 -0.52 1.50 -7.40
C ASN A 107 -1.25 0.78 -8.54
N PHE A 108 -0.72 0.84 -9.75
CA PHE A 108 -1.00 -0.11 -10.82
C PHE A 108 0.19 -1.06 -10.87
N ASN A 109 -0.07 -2.37 -10.80
CA ASN A 109 1.00 -3.37 -10.78
C ASN A 109 1.11 -4.12 -12.10
N SER A 110 2.33 -4.13 -12.65
CA SER A 110 2.73 -4.89 -13.83
C SER A 110 1.77 -4.80 -15.03
N ALA A 111 1.00 -5.83 -15.37
CA ALA A 111 0.15 -5.84 -16.56
C ALA A 111 -0.93 -4.74 -16.55
N GLN A 112 -1.38 -4.32 -15.37
CA GLN A 112 -2.34 -3.21 -15.20
C GLN A 112 -1.77 -1.84 -15.61
N ILE A 113 -0.46 -1.73 -15.88
CA ILE A 113 0.20 -0.54 -16.44
C ILE A 113 0.14 -0.51 -17.97
N PHE A 114 -0.15 -1.65 -18.60
CA PHE A 114 -0.24 -1.81 -20.06
C PHE A 114 -1.64 -2.25 -20.54
N PRO A 115 -2.73 -1.59 -20.08
CA PRO A 115 -4.09 -1.95 -20.47
C PRO A 115 -4.38 -1.66 -21.95
N SER A 116 -5.51 -2.18 -22.44
CA SER A 116 -6.08 -1.73 -23.72
C SER A 116 -6.42 -0.23 -23.68
N HIS A 117 -6.57 0.40 -24.84
CA HIS A 117 -6.98 1.81 -24.91
C HIS A 117 -8.37 2.02 -24.27
N GLU A 118 -9.32 1.11 -24.50
CA GLU A 118 -10.65 1.17 -23.89
C GLU A 118 -10.61 1.03 -22.35
N HIS A 119 -9.82 0.08 -21.83
CA HIS A 119 -9.62 -0.09 -20.39
C HIS A 119 -8.91 1.11 -19.77
N SER A 120 -7.96 1.73 -20.47
CA SER A 120 -7.29 2.98 -20.04
C SER A 120 -8.30 4.10 -19.81
N GLU A 121 -9.23 4.28 -20.75
CA GLU A 121 -10.28 5.30 -20.66
C GLU A 121 -11.28 5.04 -19.54
N LYS A 122 -11.75 3.80 -19.43
CA LYS A 122 -12.66 3.36 -18.35
C LYS A 122 -12.01 3.55 -16.98
N VAL A 123 -10.80 3.02 -16.79
CA VAL A 123 -10.12 3.07 -15.49
C VAL A 123 -9.75 4.49 -15.06
N ALA A 124 -9.32 5.36 -15.98
CA ALA A 124 -9.00 6.75 -15.65
C ALA A 124 -10.24 7.52 -15.16
N ARG A 125 -11.37 7.42 -15.87
CA ARG A 125 -12.64 8.04 -15.45
C ARG A 125 -13.10 7.50 -14.09
N ARG A 126 -13.04 6.18 -13.90
CA ARG A 126 -13.40 5.52 -12.63
C ARG A 126 -12.58 6.04 -11.45
N LEU A 127 -11.26 6.17 -11.61
CA LEU A 127 -10.39 6.68 -10.56
C LEU A 127 -10.71 8.16 -10.22
N ALA A 128 -10.99 8.99 -11.23
CA ALA A 128 -11.40 10.36 -11.01
C ALA A 128 -12.73 10.49 -10.24
N LYS A 129 -13.70 9.59 -10.49
CA LYS A 129 -14.98 9.54 -9.73
C LYS A 129 -14.77 9.32 -8.23
N ILE A 130 -13.80 8.52 -7.82
CA ILE A 130 -13.47 8.29 -6.39
C ILE A 130 -12.48 9.31 -5.82
N GLY A 131 -12.13 10.35 -6.58
CA GLY A 131 -11.24 11.42 -6.13
C GLY A 131 -9.75 11.04 -6.10
N VAL A 132 -9.33 9.93 -6.71
CA VAL A 132 -7.90 9.64 -6.91
C VAL A 132 -7.27 10.72 -7.80
N ASN A 133 -6.07 11.19 -7.46
CA ASN A 133 -5.28 12.12 -8.26
C ASN A 133 -3.81 11.71 -8.46
N ILE A 134 -3.41 10.52 -8.03
CA ILE A 134 -2.13 9.94 -8.45
C ILE A 134 -2.23 8.43 -8.68
N VAL A 135 -1.48 7.92 -9.64
CA VAL A 135 -1.24 6.48 -9.82
C VAL A 135 0.25 6.23 -9.84
N ARG A 136 0.72 5.22 -9.09
CA ARG A 136 2.11 4.73 -9.17
C ARG A 136 2.19 3.56 -10.15
N PHE A 137 3.09 3.66 -11.13
CA PHE A 137 3.39 2.58 -12.06
C PHE A 137 4.49 1.70 -11.47
N HIS A 138 4.07 0.56 -10.92
CA HIS A 138 4.92 -0.30 -10.10
C HIS A 138 5.10 -1.69 -10.75
N GLN A 139 6.33 -2.22 -10.78
CA GLN A 139 6.63 -3.55 -11.35
C GLN A 139 6.43 -3.67 -12.86
N MET A 140 6.51 -2.55 -13.61
CA MET A 140 6.45 -2.53 -15.07
C MET A 140 7.61 -3.26 -15.75
N ASP A 141 8.74 -3.42 -15.05
CA ASP A 141 9.96 -4.10 -15.49
C ASP A 141 10.03 -5.59 -15.05
N GLY A 142 8.97 -6.13 -14.43
CA GLY A 142 8.97 -7.49 -13.89
C GLY A 142 8.82 -8.58 -14.95
N GLU A 143 9.87 -9.40 -15.12
CA GLU A 143 9.93 -10.54 -16.05
C GLU A 143 8.78 -11.55 -15.88
N TRP A 144 8.34 -11.76 -14.63
CA TRP A 144 7.21 -12.64 -14.31
C TRP A 144 5.86 -12.13 -14.85
N SER A 145 5.76 -10.87 -15.26
CA SER A 145 4.56 -10.28 -15.84
C SER A 145 4.59 -10.30 -17.37
N THR A 146 3.41 -10.37 -17.96
CA THR A 146 3.21 -10.17 -19.40
C THR A 146 1.83 -9.55 -19.62
N PRO A 147 1.74 -8.37 -20.25
CA PRO A 147 2.86 -7.52 -20.70
C PRO A 147 3.79 -7.01 -19.58
N ASN A 148 5.02 -6.67 -19.97
CA ASN A 148 6.00 -5.88 -19.21
C ASN A 148 6.77 -4.96 -20.19
N ILE A 149 7.51 -3.96 -19.69
CA ILE A 149 8.10 -2.90 -20.53
C ILE A 149 9.13 -3.38 -21.57
N PHE A 150 9.69 -4.59 -21.40
CA PHE A 150 10.65 -5.19 -22.34
C PHE A 150 10.00 -6.24 -23.28
N GLN A 151 8.78 -6.68 -22.99
CA GLN A 151 8.10 -7.75 -23.73
C GLN A 151 6.57 -7.73 -23.54
N PHE A 152 5.83 -7.48 -24.60
CA PHE A 152 4.36 -7.44 -24.56
C PHE A 152 3.69 -8.83 -24.51
N THR A 153 4.29 -9.86 -25.16
CA THR A 153 3.73 -11.23 -25.21
C THR A 153 4.77 -12.30 -24.88
N ARG A 154 4.33 -13.43 -24.28
CA ARG A 154 5.21 -14.58 -24.03
C ARG A 154 5.36 -15.44 -25.29
N GLY A 155 6.57 -15.92 -25.54
CA GLY A 155 6.85 -16.94 -26.56
C GLY A 155 8.28 -16.84 -27.08
N GLU A 156 8.61 -15.70 -27.67
CA GLU A 156 10.00 -15.39 -28.04
C GLU A 156 10.84 -15.17 -26.77
N ASN A 157 11.98 -15.85 -26.66
CA ASN A 157 12.93 -15.61 -25.59
C ASN A 157 13.84 -14.42 -25.96
N LYS A 158 13.62 -13.25 -25.35
CA LYS A 158 14.45 -12.07 -25.59
C LYS A 158 15.82 -12.26 -24.90
N PRO A 159 16.94 -12.19 -25.63
CA PRO A 159 18.26 -12.50 -25.05
C PRO A 159 18.82 -11.38 -24.15
N ASN A 160 18.15 -10.23 -24.08
CA ASN A 160 18.56 -9.05 -23.31
C ASN A 160 17.35 -8.15 -23.01
N THR A 161 17.52 -7.21 -22.09
CA THR A 161 16.54 -6.21 -21.67
C THR A 161 17.00 -4.78 -22.00
N GLN A 162 17.70 -4.59 -23.14
CA GLN A 162 18.29 -3.31 -23.54
C GLN A 162 17.39 -2.43 -24.42
N SER A 163 16.19 -2.90 -24.77
CA SER A 163 15.20 -2.15 -25.57
C SER A 163 13.81 -2.31 -24.97
N VAL A 164 13.04 -1.22 -24.92
CA VAL A 164 11.62 -1.25 -24.57
C VAL A 164 10.79 -1.86 -25.71
N ASP A 165 9.70 -2.53 -25.36
CA ASP A 165 8.77 -3.13 -26.32
C ASP A 165 7.79 -2.07 -26.87
N PRO A 166 7.62 -1.94 -28.20
CA PRO A 166 6.84 -0.87 -28.80
C PRO A 166 5.33 -0.95 -28.52
N GLU A 167 4.75 -2.14 -28.35
CA GLU A 167 3.32 -2.25 -27.98
C GLU A 167 3.14 -1.94 -26.50
N SER A 168 4.07 -2.38 -25.64
CA SER A 168 4.06 -2.01 -24.23
C SER A 168 4.18 -0.49 -24.04
N MET A 169 5.04 0.17 -24.83
CA MET A 169 5.14 1.64 -24.82
C MET A 169 3.85 2.31 -25.29
N ASP A 170 3.20 1.84 -26.36
CA ASP A 170 1.91 2.39 -26.80
C ASP A 170 0.81 2.29 -25.73
N ARG A 171 0.72 1.15 -25.03
CA ARG A 171 -0.26 0.98 -23.93
C ARG A 171 0.02 1.94 -22.77
N LEU A 172 1.29 2.03 -22.35
CA LEU A 172 1.72 2.94 -21.28
C LEU A 172 1.46 4.40 -21.68
N ASP A 173 1.80 4.78 -22.92
CA ASP A 173 1.62 6.12 -23.45
C ASP A 173 0.15 6.55 -23.45
N TYR A 174 -0.76 5.66 -23.88
CA TYR A 174 -2.19 5.94 -23.90
C TYR A 174 -2.78 5.99 -22.49
N LEU A 175 -2.31 5.14 -21.57
CA LEU A 175 -2.70 5.20 -20.17
C LEU A 175 -2.30 6.54 -19.54
N ILE A 176 -1.06 7.00 -19.74
CA ILE A 176 -0.58 8.32 -19.29
C ILE A 176 -1.48 9.44 -19.81
N TYR A 177 -1.84 9.41 -21.10
CA TYR A 177 -2.73 10.39 -21.71
C TYR A 177 -4.15 10.37 -21.09
N CYS A 178 -4.72 9.20 -20.83
CA CYS A 178 -6.01 9.05 -20.17
C CYS A 178 -6.00 9.57 -18.72
N LEU A 179 -5.00 9.19 -17.93
CA LEU A 179 -4.83 9.69 -16.54
C LEU A 179 -4.66 11.21 -16.53
N LYS A 180 -3.83 11.75 -17.43
CA LYS A 180 -3.60 13.19 -17.60
C LYS A 180 -4.91 13.95 -17.88
N LYS A 181 -5.72 13.48 -18.83
CA LYS A 181 -7.03 14.09 -19.15
C LYS A 181 -7.95 14.16 -17.93
N GLU A 182 -7.91 13.14 -17.08
CA GLU A 182 -8.78 13.02 -15.91
C GLU A 182 -8.26 13.73 -14.66
N GLY A 183 -7.12 14.44 -14.73
CA GLY A 183 -6.53 15.16 -13.60
C GLY A 183 -5.75 14.26 -12.63
N ILE A 184 -5.30 13.10 -13.11
CA ILE A 184 -4.57 12.11 -12.34
C ILE A 184 -3.09 12.16 -12.73
N TYR A 185 -2.25 12.44 -11.75
CA TYR A 185 -0.80 12.50 -11.88
C TYR A 185 -0.15 11.10 -11.84
N ILE A 186 1.12 11.00 -12.22
CA ILE A 186 1.87 9.74 -12.26
C ILE A 186 3.09 9.79 -11.35
N TYR A 187 3.26 8.72 -10.57
CA TYR A 187 4.53 8.33 -9.96
C TYR A 187 5.14 7.24 -10.84
N MET A 188 6.33 7.48 -11.39
CA MET A 188 7.02 6.57 -12.31
C MET A 188 8.16 5.84 -11.58
N ASP A 189 8.03 4.54 -11.34
CA ASP A 189 9.16 3.75 -10.84
C ASP A 189 10.22 3.55 -11.94
N LEU A 190 11.45 3.17 -11.55
CA LEU A 190 12.52 2.85 -12.50
C LEU A 190 12.96 1.38 -12.38
N LEU A 191 13.91 1.04 -11.50
CA LEU A 191 14.35 -0.34 -11.32
C LEU A 191 13.60 -1.05 -10.18
N THR A 192 12.73 -2.02 -10.49
CA THR A 192 11.93 -2.71 -9.46
C THR A 192 12.05 -4.25 -9.47
N TYR A 193 11.81 -4.89 -10.62
CA TYR A 193 11.76 -6.35 -10.77
C TYR A 193 12.48 -6.87 -12.03
N ARG A 194 13.18 -6.02 -12.78
CA ARG A 194 13.98 -6.40 -13.96
C ARG A 194 14.87 -7.61 -13.67
N ARG A 195 14.75 -8.63 -14.51
CA ARG A 195 15.78 -9.67 -14.63
C ARG A 195 16.79 -9.21 -15.67
N PHE A 196 18.06 -9.27 -15.28
CA PHE A 196 19.18 -8.94 -16.15
C PHE A 196 19.65 -10.24 -16.79
N GLU A 197 19.88 -10.19 -18.10
CA GLU A 197 20.22 -11.34 -18.91
C GLU A 197 21.71 -11.41 -19.24
N THR A 198 22.16 -12.59 -19.69
CA THR A 198 23.53 -12.73 -20.19
C THR A 198 23.79 -11.81 -21.39
N GLY A 199 22.80 -11.60 -22.27
CA GLY A 199 22.91 -10.66 -23.40
C GLY A 199 22.81 -9.17 -23.02
N ASP A 200 22.52 -8.83 -21.76
CA ASP A 200 22.77 -7.47 -21.25
C ASP A 200 24.27 -7.22 -21.04
N GLY A 201 25.12 -8.26 -21.13
CA GLY A 201 26.55 -8.21 -20.81
C GLY A 201 26.81 -8.23 -19.30
N VAL A 202 25.92 -8.88 -18.54
CA VAL A 202 25.99 -9.01 -17.08
C VAL A 202 26.63 -10.34 -16.71
N LEU A 203 27.65 -10.31 -15.85
CA LEU A 203 28.39 -11.50 -15.43
C LEU A 203 27.58 -12.30 -14.41
N ALA A 204 27.54 -13.63 -14.58
CA ALA A 204 26.78 -14.54 -13.71
C ALA A 204 25.31 -14.11 -13.50
N ALA A 205 24.67 -13.63 -14.58
CA ALA A 205 23.27 -13.20 -14.61
C ALA A 205 22.30 -14.26 -14.04
N ASP A 206 22.62 -15.54 -14.27
CA ASP A 206 21.92 -16.73 -13.73
C ASP A 206 21.81 -16.78 -12.19
N LYS A 207 22.70 -16.06 -11.48
CA LYS A 207 22.70 -15.99 -10.01
C LYS A 207 21.95 -14.78 -9.47
N LEU A 208 21.54 -13.84 -10.33
CA LEU A 208 20.96 -12.57 -9.91
C LEU A 208 19.46 -12.69 -9.69
N GLY A 209 18.99 -12.13 -8.57
CA GLY A 209 17.57 -11.99 -8.26
C GLY A 209 16.89 -10.87 -9.05
N ASP A 210 15.61 -10.64 -8.73
CA ASP A 210 14.85 -9.47 -9.20
C ASP A 210 15.66 -8.18 -8.93
N ALA A 211 15.75 -7.30 -9.94
CA ALA A 211 16.55 -6.06 -9.92
C ALA A 211 18.04 -6.23 -9.54
N ALA A 212 18.59 -7.45 -9.61
CA ALA A 212 19.95 -7.80 -9.19
C ALA A 212 20.31 -7.30 -7.77
N LYS A 213 19.34 -7.28 -6.84
CA LYS A 213 19.55 -6.77 -5.48
C LYS A 213 20.56 -7.62 -4.68
N PRO A 214 21.48 -7.03 -3.91
CA PRO A 214 21.75 -5.58 -3.76
C PRO A 214 22.79 -5.05 -4.76
N TYR A 215 23.34 -5.92 -5.61
CA TYR A 215 24.49 -5.67 -6.49
C TYR A 215 24.31 -4.49 -7.46
N SER A 216 23.06 -4.22 -7.86
CA SER A 216 22.66 -3.07 -8.68
C SER A 216 22.91 -1.70 -8.06
N THR A 217 23.20 -1.62 -6.76
CA THR A 217 23.54 -0.36 -6.05
C THR A 217 25.01 0.05 -6.13
N TYR A 218 25.92 -0.79 -6.64
CA TYR A 218 27.35 -0.44 -6.70
C TYR A 218 28.13 -1.03 -7.88
N ASN A 219 27.61 -2.06 -8.56
CA ASN A 219 28.29 -2.60 -9.72
C ASN A 219 28.10 -1.67 -10.93
N LYS A 220 29.21 -1.22 -11.50
CA LYS A 220 29.21 -0.26 -12.61
C LYS A 220 28.39 -0.73 -13.81
N LYS A 221 28.47 -2.00 -14.22
CA LYS A 221 27.74 -2.51 -15.38
C LYS A 221 26.22 -2.52 -15.16
N LEU A 222 25.77 -2.89 -13.95
CA LEU A 222 24.35 -2.81 -13.58
C LEU A 222 23.86 -1.37 -13.48
N ILE A 223 24.68 -0.43 -12.99
CA ILE A 223 24.36 1.02 -12.96
C ILE A 223 24.23 1.58 -14.37
N GLU A 224 25.17 1.30 -15.28
CA GLU A 224 25.10 1.79 -16.67
C GLU A 224 23.87 1.23 -17.44
N LEU A 225 23.42 0.00 -17.13
CA LEU A 225 22.19 -0.56 -17.70
C LEU A 225 20.90 0.11 -17.15
N GLN A 226 20.93 0.61 -15.92
CA GLN A 226 19.86 1.45 -15.37
C GLN A 226 19.90 2.83 -16.03
N LYS A 227 21.08 3.45 -16.15
CA LYS A 227 21.24 4.75 -16.83
C LYS A 227 20.72 4.71 -18.27
N LYS A 228 21.04 3.65 -19.03
CA LYS A 228 20.51 3.44 -20.38
C LYS A 228 18.98 3.38 -20.37
N PHE A 229 18.40 2.53 -19.52
CA PHE A 229 16.94 2.39 -19.41
C PHE A 229 16.26 3.72 -19.05
N ASN A 230 16.81 4.44 -18.07
CA ASN A 230 16.33 5.77 -17.67
C ASN A 230 16.42 6.77 -18.83
N HIS A 231 17.52 6.77 -19.60
CA HIS A 231 17.66 7.64 -20.77
C HIS A 231 16.57 7.33 -21.81
N ASP A 232 16.43 6.06 -22.18
CA ASP A 232 15.46 5.64 -23.21
C ASP A 232 14.02 5.95 -22.77
N LEU A 233 13.68 5.71 -21.50
CA LEU A 233 12.35 5.99 -20.95
C LEU A 233 12.07 7.50 -20.83
N TRP A 234 12.99 8.29 -20.27
CA TRP A 234 12.76 9.73 -20.04
C TRP A 234 12.85 10.58 -21.31
N THR A 235 13.53 10.10 -22.35
CA THR A 235 13.61 10.77 -23.67
C THR A 235 12.57 10.29 -24.68
N HIS A 236 11.86 9.20 -24.38
CA HIS A 236 10.72 8.72 -25.19
C HIS A 236 9.64 9.81 -25.31
N ILE A 237 9.13 10.01 -26.53
CA ILE A 237 8.09 10.98 -26.84
C ILE A 237 6.75 10.27 -26.92
N ASN A 238 5.86 10.60 -25.99
CA ASN A 238 4.50 10.08 -25.95
C ASN A 238 3.71 10.59 -27.18
N PRO A 239 3.20 9.71 -28.06
CA PRO A 239 2.51 10.11 -29.27
C PRO A 239 1.12 10.71 -29.02
N TYR A 240 0.57 10.60 -27.81
CA TYR A 240 -0.74 11.13 -27.44
C TYR A 240 -0.64 12.49 -26.72
N THR A 241 0.32 12.69 -25.80
CA THR A 241 0.56 13.98 -25.14
C THR A 241 1.50 14.90 -25.92
N LYS A 242 2.26 14.36 -26.88
CA LYS A 242 3.27 15.05 -27.71
C LYS A 242 4.50 15.58 -26.94
N LEU A 243 4.71 15.10 -25.72
CA LEU A 243 5.83 15.48 -24.85
C LEU A 243 6.77 14.29 -24.63
N ALA A 244 8.06 14.57 -24.44
CA ALA A 244 8.96 13.60 -23.84
C ALA A 244 8.57 13.39 -22.36
N TYR A 245 8.76 12.20 -21.79
CA TYR A 245 8.39 11.95 -20.39
C TYR A 245 9.06 12.93 -19.40
N LYS A 246 10.32 13.32 -19.65
CA LYS A 246 11.03 14.35 -18.84
C LYS A 246 10.42 15.75 -18.91
N ASP A 247 9.61 16.00 -19.94
CA ASP A 247 8.94 17.27 -20.25
C ASP A 247 7.42 17.20 -19.98
N GLU A 248 6.92 16.11 -19.38
CA GLU A 248 5.51 15.88 -19.08
C GLU A 248 5.19 16.18 -17.60
N PRO A 249 4.61 17.35 -17.26
CA PRO A 249 4.28 17.74 -15.88
C PRO A 249 3.14 16.92 -15.24
N ALA A 250 2.47 16.03 -15.98
CA ALA A 250 1.59 15.03 -15.38
C ALA A 250 2.35 13.90 -14.65
N ILE A 251 3.62 13.64 -15.01
CA ILE A 251 4.52 12.81 -14.22
C ILE A 251 5.15 13.72 -13.17
N VAL A 252 5.06 13.36 -11.89
CA VAL A 252 5.40 14.27 -10.77
C VAL A 252 6.34 13.69 -9.73
N LEU A 253 6.49 12.37 -9.65
CA LEU A 253 7.39 11.70 -8.71
C LEU A 253 8.05 10.50 -9.39
N THR A 254 9.23 10.12 -8.92
CA THR A 254 9.93 8.91 -9.35
C THR A 254 10.87 8.40 -8.25
N GLU A 255 11.11 7.09 -8.22
CA GLU A 255 12.19 6.49 -7.42
C GLU A 255 13.25 5.83 -8.30
N ILE A 256 14.49 5.87 -7.85
CA ILE A 256 15.63 5.22 -8.53
C ILE A 256 15.46 3.69 -8.50
N THR A 257 15.09 3.10 -7.35
CA THR A 257 14.92 1.66 -7.24
C THR A 257 13.99 1.24 -6.10
N ASN A 258 13.03 0.35 -6.37
CA ASN A 258 12.10 -0.16 -5.37
C ASN A 258 12.77 -1.15 -4.40
N GLU A 259 12.55 -1.02 -3.08
CA GLU A 259 12.98 -1.97 -2.04
C GLU A 259 14.43 -2.51 -2.17
N ASN A 260 15.43 -1.68 -2.48
CA ASN A 260 16.80 -2.13 -2.80
C ASN A 260 17.85 -1.51 -1.89
N ASP A 261 18.57 -2.35 -1.12
CA ASP A 261 19.43 -1.87 -0.05
C ASP A 261 20.52 -2.89 0.37
N LEU A 262 21.57 -2.39 1.02
CA LEU A 262 22.67 -3.19 1.58
C LEU A 262 22.46 -3.59 3.06
N PHE A 263 21.35 -3.17 3.69
CA PHE A 263 21.12 -3.30 5.14
C PHE A 263 20.21 -4.49 5.52
N THR A 264 19.39 -5.00 4.59
CA THR A 264 18.45 -6.11 4.82
C THR A 264 19.17 -7.47 4.82
N TYR A 265 19.96 -7.73 5.86
CA TYR A 265 20.66 -8.99 6.09
C TYR A 265 19.76 -10.05 6.78
N PRO A 266 19.84 -11.35 6.45
CA PRO A 266 20.68 -11.98 5.42
C PRO A 266 20.03 -12.02 4.01
N ARG A 267 18.84 -11.44 3.82
CA ARG A 267 18.09 -11.52 2.55
C ARG A 267 18.88 -10.97 1.36
N TYR A 268 19.60 -9.87 1.56
CA TYR A 268 20.49 -9.22 0.59
C TYR A 268 21.97 -9.33 1.00
N ALA A 269 22.38 -10.47 1.56
CA ALA A 269 23.79 -10.73 1.87
C ALA A 269 24.66 -10.77 0.59
N VAL A 270 25.70 -9.95 0.55
CA VAL A 270 26.64 -9.84 -0.57
C VAL A 270 27.57 -11.07 -0.61
N LYS A 271 27.28 -12.02 -1.50
CA LYS A 271 27.96 -13.33 -1.53
C LYS A 271 28.40 -13.80 -2.93
N ASP A 272 27.76 -13.31 -4.00
CA ASP A 272 27.92 -13.84 -5.35
C ASP A 272 29.07 -13.13 -6.08
N GLU A 273 29.93 -13.91 -6.72
CA GLU A 273 31.10 -13.40 -7.47
C GLU A 273 30.72 -13.07 -8.93
N PRO A 274 31.30 -12.03 -9.55
CA PRO A 274 32.43 -11.22 -9.04
C PRO A 274 32.05 -10.06 -8.10
N TYR A 275 30.75 -9.76 -7.97
CA TYR A 275 30.24 -8.59 -7.26
C TYR A 275 30.74 -8.49 -5.81
N ARG A 276 30.82 -9.62 -5.11
CA ARG A 276 31.31 -9.71 -3.74
C ARG A 276 32.78 -9.32 -3.61
N THR A 277 33.65 -9.73 -4.55
CA THR A 277 35.06 -9.29 -4.59
C THR A 277 35.18 -7.82 -4.96
N GLU A 278 34.39 -7.32 -5.92
CA GLU A 278 34.35 -5.90 -6.26
C GLU A 278 34.00 -5.02 -5.05
N LEU A 279 33.01 -5.42 -4.24
CA LEU A 279 32.65 -4.69 -3.03
C LEU A 279 33.74 -4.74 -1.96
N GLU A 280 34.46 -5.86 -1.82
CA GLU A 280 35.62 -5.93 -0.93
C GLU A 280 36.70 -4.93 -1.35
N GLU A 281 37.01 -4.83 -2.64
CA GLU A 281 37.95 -3.82 -3.12
C GLU A 281 37.50 -2.39 -2.81
N GLN A 282 36.20 -2.10 -2.99
CA GLN A 282 35.63 -0.79 -2.65
C GLN A 282 35.74 -0.52 -1.14
N TYR A 283 35.41 -1.50 -0.29
CA TYR A 283 35.53 -1.36 1.17
C TYR A 283 36.97 -1.14 1.61
N ARG A 284 37.94 -1.89 1.05
CA ARG A 284 39.37 -1.71 1.39
C ARG A 284 39.87 -0.31 1.01
N LYS A 285 39.47 0.21 -0.15
CA LYS A 285 39.79 1.59 -0.59
C LYS A 285 39.12 2.62 0.33
N TRP A 286 37.84 2.43 0.67
CA TRP A 286 37.09 3.29 1.60
C TRP A 286 37.72 3.32 3.00
N ALA A 287 37.99 2.16 3.60
CA ALA A 287 38.59 2.04 4.93
C ALA A 287 39.96 2.73 4.99
N ALA A 288 40.80 2.54 3.96
CA ALA A 288 42.06 3.25 3.84
C ALA A 288 41.88 4.79 3.79
N SER A 289 40.90 5.30 3.03
CA SER A 289 40.60 6.74 2.96
C SER A 289 40.14 7.32 4.32
N LYS A 290 39.39 6.54 5.11
CA LYS A 290 38.94 6.90 6.47
C LYS A 290 39.98 6.61 7.56
N LYS A 291 41.17 6.09 7.19
CA LYS A 291 42.25 5.64 8.10
C LYS A 291 41.85 4.50 9.06
N ILE A 292 40.84 3.71 8.69
CA ILE A 292 40.37 2.55 9.43
C ILE A 292 41.31 1.36 9.13
N LYS A 293 41.79 0.70 10.18
CA LYS A 293 42.62 -0.52 10.05
C LYS A 293 41.71 -1.74 9.91
N ILE A 294 41.95 -2.54 8.87
CA ILE A 294 41.22 -3.77 8.58
C ILE A 294 42.20 -4.94 8.43
N GLY A 295 41.71 -6.17 8.64
CA GLY A 295 42.52 -7.38 8.49
C GLY A 295 42.82 -7.75 7.03
N ASN A 296 43.86 -8.56 6.82
CA ASN A 296 44.19 -9.13 5.52
C ASN A 296 43.30 -10.34 5.13
N GLY A 297 42.50 -10.85 6.07
CA GLY A 297 41.51 -11.90 5.80
C GLY A 297 40.32 -11.39 5.00
N LYS A 298 39.51 -12.33 4.51
CA LYS A 298 38.26 -12.06 3.78
C LYS A 298 37.34 -11.15 4.60
N VAL A 299 36.75 -10.14 3.96
CA VAL A 299 35.78 -9.24 4.60
C VAL A 299 34.40 -9.89 4.64
N GLU A 300 33.78 -9.93 5.82
CA GLU A 300 32.39 -10.34 6.00
C GLU A 300 31.48 -9.10 6.02
N PHE A 301 30.41 -9.16 5.24
CA PHE A 301 29.51 -8.04 4.98
C PHE A 301 28.23 -8.14 5.82
N ASP A 302 28.37 -8.03 7.15
CA ASP A 302 27.24 -7.94 8.08
C ASP A 302 27.17 -6.55 8.74
N PRO A 303 26.24 -5.67 8.33
CA PRO A 303 26.14 -4.31 8.85
C PRO A 303 25.69 -4.27 10.33
N ARG A 304 25.17 -5.38 10.87
CA ARG A 304 24.68 -5.48 12.25
C ARG A 304 25.80 -5.65 13.26
N GLU A 305 26.93 -6.20 12.83
CA GLU A 305 28.07 -6.57 13.68
C GLU A 305 29.27 -5.60 13.54
N ASP A 306 29.42 -4.91 12.40
CA ASP A 306 30.49 -3.92 12.18
C ASP A 306 29.94 -2.55 11.74
N ILE A 307 30.10 -1.56 12.63
CA ILE A 307 29.73 -0.16 12.38
C ILE A 307 30.48 0.46 11.19
N ASN A 308 31.67 -0.04 10.85
CA ASN A 308 32.42 0.40 9.67
C ASN A 308 31.78 -0.11 8.37
N ILE A 309 31.23 -1.33 8.38
CA ILE A 309 30.44 -1.87 7.26
C ILE A 309 29.14 -1.08 7.11
N THR A 310 28.44 -0.77 8.20
CA THR A 310 27.26 0.11 8.16
C THR A 310 27.58 1.49 7.58
N ASN A 311 28.65 2.15 8.05
CA ASN A 311 29.05 3.46 7.53
C ASN A 311 29.52 3.41 6.07
N PHE A 312 30.19 2.33 5.66
CA PHE A 312 30.54 2.09 4.27
C PHE A 312 29.32 1.92 3.38
N PHE A 313 28.32 1.14 3.81
CA PHE A 313 27.07 0.96 3.07
C PHE A 313 26.28 2.27 2.94
N ILE A 314 26.26 3.12 3.98
CA ILE A 314 25.69 4.48 3.87
C ILE A 314 26.41 5.29 2.79
N ASP A 315 27.74 5.32 2.78
CA ASP A 315 28.51 6.07 1.77
C ASP A 315 28.31 5.50 0.35
N VAL A 316 28.28 4.17 0.17
CA VAL A 316 28.01 3.51 -1.13
C VAL A 316 26.61 3.86 -1.64
N THR A 317 25.57 3.66 -0.83
CA THR A 317 24.19 3.93 -1.23
C THR A 317 23.95 5.43 -1.52
N LYS A 318 24.57 6.34 -0.75
CA LYS A 318 24.55 7.79 -1.07
C LYS A 318 25.19 8.10 -2.41
N ASN A 319 26.35 7.51 -2.70
CA ASN A 319 27.03 7.74 -3.97
C ASN A 319 26.18 7.27 -5.16
N TYR A 320 25.57 6.09 -5.05
CA TYR A 320 24.64 5.57 -6.06
C TYR A 320 23.42 6.47 -6.28
N TYR A 321 22.76 6.93 -5.21
CA TYR A 321 21.63 7.85 -5.33
C TYR A 321 22.03 9.19 -5.94
N ASN A 322 23.18 9.74 -5.55
CA ASN A 322 23.72 10.97 -6.14
C ASN A 322 24.05 10.79 -7.63
N GLU A 323 24.67 9.67 -8.02
CA GLU A 323 25.03 9.34 -9.40
C GLU A 323 23.78 9.18 -10.29
N MET A 324 22.77 8.44 -9.83
CA MET A 324 21.53 8.23 -10.56
C MET A 324 20.66 9.49 -10.63
N THR A 325 20.66 10.31 -9.58
CA THR A 325 20.01 11.63 -9.58
C THR A 325 20.69 12.57 -10.57
N ALA A 326 22.03 12.68 -10.54
CA ALA A 326 22.79 13.51 -11.46
C ALA A 326 22.55 13.11 -12.92
N HIS A 327 22.55 11.81 -13.22
CA HIS A 327 22.21 11.27 -14.56
C HIS A 327 20.80 11.68 -15.02
N MET A 328 19.78 11.60 -14.15
CA MET A 328 18.43 12.05 -14.50
C MET A 328 18.35 13.57 -14.70
N ARG A 329 19.07 14.36 -13.91
CA ARG A 329 19.18 15.82 -14.13
C ARG A 329 19.90 16.16 -15.44
N GLU A 330 20.92 15.39 -15.84
CA GLU A 330 21.61 15.54 -17.13
C GLU A 330 20.69 15.22 -18.33
N ILE A 331 19.85 14.19 -18.22
CA ILE A 331 18.80 13.92 -19.23
C ILE A 331 17.79 15.08 -19.34
N GLY A 332 17.56 15.81 -18.24
CA GLY A 332 16.63 16.93 -18.15
C GLY A 332 15.36 16.65 -17.35
N VAL A 333 15.34 15.61 -16.50
CA VAL A 333 14.22 15.33 -15.57
C VAL A 333 14.15 16.44 -14.52
N LYS A 334 12.97 17.05 -14.35
CA LYS A 334 12.75 18.23 -13.47
C LYS A 334 12.08 17.93 -12.13
N ILE A 335 11.37 16.81 -12.04
CA ILE A 335 10.55 16.41 -10.90
C ILE A 335 11.38 15.94 -9.69
N PRO A 336 10.83 15.90 -8.47
CA PRO A 336 11.47 15.30 -7.30
C PRO A 336 11.76 13.81 -7.50
N ILE A 337 12.94 13.38 -7.06
CA ILE A 337 13.45 12.01 -7.15
C ILE A 337 13.65 11.46 -5.73
N ALA A 338 13.19 10.23 -5.47
CA ALA A 338 13.53 9.43 -4.30
C ALA A 338 14.56 8.34 -4.64
N GLY A 339 15.28 7.86 -3.62
CA GLY A 339 16.21 6.73 -3.78
C GLY A 339 15.48 5.39 -3.87
N THR A 340 14.61 5.14 -2.90
CA THR A 340 13.81 3.91 -2.73
C THR A 340 12.68 4.17 -1.72
N ASN A 341 11.69 3.29 -1.64
CA ASN A 341 10.55 3.36 -0.71
C ASN A 341 10.64 2.45 0.54
N TRP A 342 11.82 1.94 0.88
CA TRP A 342 11.97 0.83 1.81
C TRP A 342 12.06 1.21 3.29
N THR A 343 11.19 0.64 4.13
CA THR A 343 11.17 0.88 5.58
C THR A 343 12.10 -0.09 6.32
N ARG A 344 13.26 0.38 6.78
CA ARG A 344 14.31 -0.45 7.42
C ARG A 344 14.88 0.10 8.72
N ASN A 345 15.85 1.02 8.67
CA ASN A 345 16.62 1.45 9.84
C ASN A 345 17.24 2.85 9.63
N ALA A 346 17.94 3.38 10.64
CA ALA A 346 18.54 4.71 10.58
C ALA A 346 19.61 4.82 9.48
N ALA A 347 20.49 3.82 9.34
CA ALA A 347 21.47 3.77 8.25
C ALA A 347 20.84 3.95 6.86
N HIS A 348 19.75 3.23 6.59
CA HIS A 348 18.99 3.33 5.35
C HIS A 348 18.37 4.72 5.17
N LEU A 349 17.72 5.27 6.21
CA LEU A 349 17.14 6.61 6.19
C LEU A 349 18.21 7.68 5.92
N PHE A 350 19.38 7.57 6.55
CA PHE A 350 20.50 8.49 6.36
C PHE A 350 21.04 8.44 4.93
N ALA A 351 21.01 7.27 4.29
CA ALA A 351 21.44 7.10 2.90
C ALA A 351 20.43 7.72 1.92
N GLN A 352 19.14 7.48 2.14
CA GLN A 352 18.04 8.01 1.32
C GLN A 352 17.91 9.53 1.38
N ALA A 353 18.26 10.17 2.50
CA ALA A 353 18.05 11.61 2.73
C ALA A 353 18.81 12.56 1.80
N VAL A 354 19.72 12.06 0.94
CA VAL A 354 20.38 12.85 -0.12
C VAL A 354 19.46 13.15 -1.31
N CYS A 355 18.40 12.36 -1.50
CA CYS A 355 17.39 12.54 -2.54
C CYS A 355 16.44 13.71 -2.20
N ASP A 356 15.62 14.17 -3.16
CA ASP A 356 14.81 15.37 -2.98
C ASP A 356 13.77 15.22 -1.85
N PHE A 357 13.11 14.06 -1.78
CA PHE A 357 12.10 13.69 -0.78
C PHE A 357 12.41 12.33 -0.14
N THR A 358 11.80 12.03 1.01
CA THR A 358 11.77 10.65 1.53
C THR A 358 10.49 9.93 1.11
N ASP A 359 10.63 8.71 0.64
CA ASP A 359 9.54 7.78 0.38
C ASP A 359 9.63 6.62 1.37
N THR A 360 8.50 6.00 1.72
CA THR A 360 8.51 4.80 2.55
C THR A 360 7.23 4.01 2.34
N HIS A 361 7.17 2.79 2.86
CA HIS A 361 5.94 2.03 2.89
C HIS A 361 5.56 1.46 4.27
N ALA A 362 4.29 1.12 4.45
CA ALA A 362 3.87 0.38 5.65
C ALA A 362 2.61 -0.44 5.42
N TYR A 363 2.63 -1.67 5.92
CA TYR A 363 1.50 -2.58 5.87
C TYR A 363 1.21 -3.11 7.28
N THR A 364 -0.04 -3.49 7.54
CA THR A 364 -0.42 -4.16 8.78
C THR A 364 -0.77 -5.63 8.53
N SER A 365 0.03 -6.54 9.09
CA SER A 365 -0.15 -7.98 8.93
C SER A 365 -1.13 -8.60 9.93
N GLY A 366 -1.97 -7.78 10.57
CA GLY A 366 -2.90 -8.24 11.62
C GLY A 366 -2.20 -8.99 12.77
N GLY A 367 -0.92 -8.66 13.05
CA GLY A 367 -0.09 -9.35 14.03
C GLY A 367 0.28 -10.79 13.69
N GLY A 368 0.18 -11.17 12.42
CA GLY A 368 0.65 -12.43 11.83
C GLY A 368 1.46 -12.15 10.55
N GLY A 369 1.19 -12.90 9.48
CA GLY A 369 1.73 -12.67 8.13
C GLY A 369 0.63 -12.42 7.09
N TRP A 370 1.03 -12.22 5.83
CA TRP A 370 0.12 -12.26 4.68
C TRP A 370 -0.37 -13.69 4.42
N ARG A 371 -1.51 -13.83 3.73
CA ARG A 371 -2.06 -15.14 3.35
C ARG A 371 -1.02 -15.99 2.62
N ASP A 372 -0.51 -17.02 3.30
CA ASP A 372 0.50 -17.94 2.76
C ASP A 372 -0.11 -19.07 1.92
N GLY A 373 0.72 -19.99 1.43
CA GLY A 373 0.28 -21.14 0.64
C GLY A 373 -0.59 -22.16 1.41
N THR A 374 -0.62 -22.08 2.75
CA THR A 374 -1.52 -22.85 3.62
C THR A 374 -2.80 -22.08 3.97
N GLY A 375 -2.94 -20.84 3.50
CA GLY A 375 -4.05 -19.95 3.76
C GLY A 375 -3.92 -19.15 5.06
N LYS A 376 -2.80 -19.23 5.79
CA LYS A 376 -2.62 -18.56 7.09
C LYS A 376 -2.33 -17.07 6.93
N PHE A 377 -2.98 -16.23 7.74
CA PHE A 377 -2.85 -14.78 7.77
C PHE A 377 -3.05 -14.24 9.20
N GLY A 378 -2.66 -12.99 9.46
CA GLY A 378 -3.01 -12.30 10.70
C GLY A 378 -4.28 -11.46 10.57
N ASN A 379 -5.13 -11.50 11.61
CA ASN A 379 -6.47 -10.89 11.60
C ASN A 379 -6.72 -10.04 12.87
N LYS A 380 -5.76 -9.21 13.27
CA LYS A 380 -5.94 -8.22 14.34
C LYS A 380 -6.28 -6.83 13.76
N PRO A 381 -7.16 -6.07 14.44
CA PRO A 381 -7.49 -4.70 14.07
C PRO A 381 -6.35 -3.73 14.44
N ASN A 382 -6.18 -2.66 13.65
CA ASN A 382 -5.24 -1.58 13.94
C ASN A 382 -5.74 -0.66 15.04
N VAL A 383 -7.06 -0.44 15.14
CA VAL A 383 -7.64 0.51 16.09
C VAL A 383 -7.28 0.20 17.55
N GLY A 384 -7.06 -1.08 17.88
CA GLY A 384 -6.59 -1.55 19.19
C GLY A 384 -5.07 -1.63 19.38
N SER A 385 -4.26 -1.19 18.40
CA SER A 385 -2.81 -1.43 18.34
C SER A 385 -1.99 -0.14 18.39
N THR A 386 -0.84 -0.15 19.07
CA THR A 386 0.18 0.90 18.91
C THR A 386 1.03 0.72 17.64
N ASN A 387 0.98 -0.46 17.01
CA ASN A 387 1.58 -0.75 15.71
C ASN A 387 0.47 -0.81 14.65
N ASN A 388 0.14 0.35 14.09
CA ASN A 388 -0.95 0.64 13.14
C ASN A 388 -0.41 1.32 11.87
N MET A 389 0.76 0.89 11.38
CA MET A 389 1.56 1.51 10.30
C MET A 389 2.20 2.86 10.70
N LEU A 390 1.48 3.77 11.36
CA LEU A 390 1.91 5.15 11.63
C LEU A 390 3.31 5.30 12.28
N PRO A 391 3.74 4.50 13.28
CA PRO A 391 5.08 4.62 13.86
C PRO A 391 6.21 4.30 12.88
N GLY A 392 5.95 3.48 11.86
CA GLY A 392 6.89 3.19 10.76
C GLY A 392 7.07 4.38 9.83
N LEU A 393 5.94 4.96 9.44
CA LEU A 393 5.86 6.10 8.54
C LEU A 393 6.48 7.36 9.18
N ALA A 394 6.10 7.67 10.42
CA ALA A 394 6.62 8.80 11.17
C ALA A 394 8.15 8.74 11.40
N TYR A 395 8.74 7.55 11.48
CA TYR A 395 10.19 7.38 11.58
C TYR A 395 10.92 7.79 10.28
N TYR A 396 10.29 7.63 9.11
CA TYR A 396 10.84 8.01 7.80
C TYR A 396 10.51 9.46 7.38
N ARG A 397 9.69 10.17 8.17
CA ARG A 397 9.37 11.59 7.99
C ARG A 397 10.55 12.47 8.44
N VAL A 398 11.44 12.89 7.53
CA VAL A 398 12.60 13.73 7.87
C VAL A 398 12.23 15.21 7.90
N GLN A 399 12.60 15.96 8.94
CA GLN A 399 12.38 17.42 9.03
C GLN A 399 12.90 18.16 7.77
N ASP A 400 12.25 19.25 7.36
CA ASP A 400 12.66 20.07 6.20
C ASP A 400 12.78 19.32 4.85
N LYS A 401 12.08 18.20 4.70
CA LYS A 401 12.03 17.39 3.48
C LYS A 401 10.59 16.96 3.18
N PRO A 402 10.13 16.85 1.92
CA PRO A 402 8.81 16.30 1.64
C PRO A 402 8.78 14.80 1.91
N PHE A 403 7.59 14.26 2.15
CA PHE A 403 7.40 12.85 2.48
C PHE A 403 6.21 12.25 1.72
N PHE A 404 6.44 11.10 1.10
CA PHE A 404 5.44 10.36 0.33
C PHE A 404 5.38 8.90 0.82
N ILE A 405 4.23 8.25 0.62
CA ILE A 405 4.01 6.86 0.99
C ILE A 405 3.55 6.08 -0.25
N SER A 406 4.51 5.54 -0.99
CA SER A 406 4.27 4.87 -2.28
C SER A 406 3.59 3.49 -2.17
N GLU A 407 3.54 2.90 -0.98
CA GLU A 407 2.78 1.67 -0.70
C GLU A 407 2.23 1.67 0.74
N TRP A 408 0.96 1.28 0.87
CA TRP A 408 0.38 0.84 2.13
C TRP A 408 -0.81 -0.07 1.88
N ASP A 409 -1.15 -0.96 2.84
CA ASP A 409 -2.41 -1.70 2.85
C ASP A 409 -2.75 -2.32 4.22
N ASN A 410 -4.03 -2.58 4.44
CA ASN A 410 -4.52 -3.61 5.36
C ASN A 410 -5.20 -4.73 4.54
N PRO A 411 -4.43 -5.70 4.02
CA PRO A 411 -4.93 -6.63 3.02
C PRO A 411 -5.96 -7.63 3.53
N TRP A 412 -6.92 -7.95 2.66
CA TRP A 412 -7.79 -9.12 2.81
C TRP A 412 -6.93 -10.39 2.87
N PRO A 413 -7.25 -11.43 3.69
CA PRO A 413 -8.51 -11.64 4.38
C PRO A 413 -8.65 -11.00 5.77
N ASN A 414 -7.86 -9.98 6.15
CA ASN A 414 -8.10 -9.25 7.40
C ASN A 414 -9.52 -8.63 7.39
N GLU A 415 -10.34 -8.98 8.37
CA GLU A 415 -11.75 -8.59 8.47
C GLU A 415 -11.91 -7.11 8.86
N TRP A 416 -10.90 -6.52 9.50
CA TRP A 416 -10.98 -5.21 10.15
C TRP A 416 -10.54 -4.04 9.25
N ARG A 417 -10.32 -4.29 7.96
CA ARG A 417 -9.67 -3.34 7.04
C ARG A 417 -10.46 -2.07 6.71
N ALA A 418 -11.76 -2.01 7.03
CA ALA A 418 -12.59 -0.80 6.91
C ALA A 418 -12.08 0.40 7.71
N GLU A 419 -11.22 0.20 8.71
CA GLU A 419 -10.58 1.30 9.45
C GLU A 419 -9.48 2.03 8.64
N SER A 420 -8.93 1.40 7.59
CA SER A 420 -7.59 1.73 7.07
C SER A 420 -7.54 3.01 6.21
N SER A 421 -8.35 3.12 5.15
CA SER A 421 -8.35 4.27 4.23
C SER A 421 -8.61 5.60 4.95
N ILE A 422 -9.54 5.58 5.90
CA ILE A 422 -9.94 6.73 6.71
C ILE A 422 -8.84 7.13 7.70
N LEU A 423 -8.26 6.16 8.43
CA LEU A 423 -7.13 6.40 9.34
C LEU A 423 -5.94 7.02 8.61
N MET A 424 -5.58 6.49 7.44
CA MET A 424 -4.39 6.90 6.70
C MET A 424 -4.53 8.32 6.13
N ALA A 425 -5.66 8.64 5.49
CA ALA A 425 -5.90 10.00 4.97
C ALA A 425 -5.94 11.05 6.08
N ALA A 426 -6.58 10.74 7.22
CA ALA A 426 -6.71 11.65 8.34
C ALA A 426 -5.38 11.88 9.06
N ALA A 427 -4.62 10.81 9.35
CA ALA A 427 -3.28 10.91 9.92
C ALA A 427 -2.31 11.64 8.98
N GLY A 428 -2.36 11.37 7.68
CA GLY A 428 -1.51 12.06 6.69
C GLY A 428 -1.77 13.56 6.60
N SER A 429 -3.04 13.96 6.56
CA SER A 429 -3.46 15.36 6.55
C SER A 429 -3.01 16.09 7.82
N PHE A 430 -3.22 15.44 8.98
CA PHE A 430 -2.78 15.94 10.28
C PHE A 430 -1.26 16.07 10.42
N GLN A 431 -0.49 15.14 9.86
CA GLN A 431 0.98 15.17 9.87
C GLN A 431 1.58 16.08 8.78
N GLY A 432 0.80 16.57 7.82
CA GLY A 432 1.32 17.29 6.65
C GLY A 432 2.18 16.41 5.75
N TRP A 433 1.77 15.16 5.52
CA TRP A 433 2.41 14.26 4.56
C TRP A 433 1.94 14.60 3.14
N GLY A 434 2.81 14.44 2.14
CA GLY A 434 2.58 14.90 0.77
C GLY A 434 1.63 14.00 -0.04
N GLY A 435 1.60 12.70 0.24
CA GLY A 435 0.65 11.82 -0.41
C GLY A 435 0.86 10.34 -0.17
N PHE A 436 -0.09 9.57 -0.71
CA PHE A 436 -0.22 8.14 -0.53
C PHE A 436 -0.64 7.43 -1.81
N THR A 437 -0.12 6.22 -2.01
CA THR A 437 -0.71 5.24 -2.94
C THR A 437 -0.91 3.89 -2.26
N ILE A 438 -2.14 3.38 -2.29
CA ILE A 438 -2.46 2.05 -1.73
C ILE A 438 -1.88 0.94 -2.63
N HIS A 439 -1.37 -0.12 -2.02
CA HIS A 439 -0.84 -1.28 -2.74
C HIS A 439 -1.82 -2.45 -2.67
N THR A 440 -2.53 -2.80 -3.74
CA THR A 440 -2.47 -2.23 -5.09
C THR A 440 -3.85 -2.25 -5.75
N TYR A 441 -4.04 -1.52 -6.84
CA TYR A 441 -5.28 -1.55 -7.61
C TYR A 441 -5.59 -2.99 -8.02
N ARG A 442 -4.70 -3.59 -8.81
CA ARG A 442 -4.62 -5.01 -9.19
C ARG A 442 -3.34 -5.31 -9.95
N TYR A 443 -3.02 -6.61 -10.07
CA TYR A 443 -1.90 -7.15 -10.86
C TYR A 443 -2.26 -7.55 -12.30
N THR A 444 -3.54 -7.76 -12.62
CA THR A 444 -4.00 -8.27 -13.92
C THR A 444 -4.96 -7.30 -14.61
N LEU A 445 -5.34 -7.64 -15.85
CA LEU A 445 -6.28 -6.89 -16.69
C LEU A 445 -7.69 -7.53 -16.73
N ASP A 446 -7.99 -8.47 -15.83
CA ASP A 446 -9.28 -9.17 -15.82
C ASP A 446 -10.45 -8.18 -15.64
N GLU A 447 -11.37 -8.15 -16.60
CA GLU A 447 -12.59 -7.33 -16.55
C GLU A 447 -13.71 -8.07 -15.80
N ASP A 448 -13.89 -9.37 -16.05
CA ASP A 448 -14.86 -10.22 -15.34
C ASP A 448 -14.33 -10.67 -13.97
N VAL A 449 -14.51 -9.83 -12.94
CA VAL A 449 -14.13 -10.11 -11.55
C VAL A 449 -15.20 -9.64 -10.57
N ASP A 450 -15.91 -10.59 -9.98
CA ASP A 450 -17.00 -10.36 -9.03
C ASP A 450 -16.67 -10.73 -7.58
N MET A 451 -15.40 -11.03 -7.29
CA MET A 451 -14.89 -11.46 -5.98
C MET A 451 -13.59 -10.74 -5.59
N ILE A 452 -13.31 -10.63 -4.29
CA ILE A 452 -12.02 -10.17 -3.74
C ILE A 452 -10.99 -11.28 -3.89
N GLY A 453 -9.76 -10.94 -4.29
CA GLY A 453 -8.64 -11.88 -4.29
C GLY A 453 -8.84 -13.10 -5.20
N LYS A 454 -9.40 -12.87 -6.41
CA LYS A 454 -9.66 -13.86 -7.46
C LYS A 454 -8.47 -14.83 -7.60
N PRO A 455 -8.65 -16.16 -7.41
CA PRO A 455 -7.56 -17.11 -7.48
C PRO A 455 -6.91 -17.18 -8.87
N VAL A 456 -5.61 -16.90 -8.94
CA VAL A 456 -4.78 -17.18 -10.12
C VAL A 456 -4.35 -18.65 -10.16
N THR A 457 -4.01 -19.15 -11.34
CA THR A 457 -3.46 -20.51 -11.52
C THR A 457 -2.25 -20.74 -10.61
N GLY A 458 -2.28 -21.81 -9.80
CA GLY A 458 -1.22 -22.10 -8.82
C GLY A 458 -1.26 -21.27 -7.53
N LYS A 459 -2.25 -20.38 -7.37
CA LYS A 459 -2.45 -19.49 -6.19
C LYS A 459 -1.29 -18.53 -5.89
N ALA A 460 -0.37 -18.30 -6.83
CA ALA A 460 0.82 -17.48 -6.63
C ALA A 460 1.24 -16.78 -7.93
N LEU A 461 1.79 -15.56 -7.82
CA LEU A 461 2.51 -14.90 -8.92
C LEU A 461 3.99 -14.80 -8.55
N ASN A 462 4.89 -15.11 -9.48
CA ASN A 462 6.34 -15.21 -9.23
C ASN A 462 6.73 -16.11 -8.02
N GLY A 463 5.99 -17.21 -7.80
CA GLY A 463 6.18 -18.08 -6.64
C GLY A 463 5.70 -17.51 -5.29
N VAL A 464 5.04 -16.35 -5.29
CA VAL A 464 4.58 -15.66 -4.08
C VAL A 464 3.06 -15.75 -3.93
N TYR A 465 2.60 -16.51 -2.94
CA TYR A 465 1.18 -16.82 -2.72
C TYR A 465 0.29 -15.60 -2.47
N TYR A 466 0.79 -14.59 -1.74
CA TYR A 466 0.00 -13.39 -1.49
C TYR A 466 -0.18 -12.52 -2.76
N ARG A 467 0.64 -12.68 -3.80
CA ARG A 467 0.42 -11.93 -5.06
C ARG A 467 -0.76 -12.44 -5.88
N GLY A 468 -1.35 -13.59 -5.52
CA GLY A 468 -2.64 -14.05 -6.06
C GLY A 468 -3.84 -13.29 -5.47
N GLY A 469 -3.88 -11.97 -5.69
CA GLY A 469 -5.03 -11.09 -5.41
C GLY A 469 -5.24 -10.62 -3.96
N VAL A 470 -4.41 -11.02 -2.99
CA VAL A 470 -4.54 -10.63 -1.55
C VAL A 470 -4.46 -9.12 -1.36
N PHE A 471 -3.64 -8.46 -2.19
CA PHE A 471 -3.44 -7.02 -2.21
C PHE A 471 -4.34 -6.28 -3.21
N ASP A 472 -5.17 -6.96 -4.00
CA ASP A 472 -6.05 -6.27 -4.94
C ASP A 472 -7.10 -5.47 -4.18
N THR A 473 -7.24 -4.20 -4.52
CA THR A 473 -8.10 -3.23 -3.81
C THR A 473 -9.26 -2.74 -4.64
N PHE A 474 -9.17 -2.83 -5.98
CA PHE A 474 -10.07 -2.12 -6.90
C PHE A 474 -11.56 -2.36 -6.65
N ASN A 475 -11.95 -3.59 -6.31
CA ASN A 475 -13.34 -4.00 -6.08
C ASN A 475 -13.68 -4.25 -4.60
N ASP A 476 -12.73 -4.06 -3.67
CA ASP A 476 -12.92 -4.34 -2.24
C ASP A 476 -13.69 -3.21 -1.53
N PRO A 477 -14.95 -3.43 -1.11
CA PRO A 477 -15.77 -2.38 -0.52
C PRO A 477 -15.21 -1.86 0.81
N ALA A 478 -14.53 -2.72 1.59
CA ALA A 478 -13.92 -2.34 2.86
C ALA A 478 -12.64 -1.50 2.69
N LYS A 479 -12.09 -1.38 1.47
CA LYS A 479 -10.93 -0.53 1.18
C LYS A 479 -11.30 0.62 0.24
N PHE A 480 -11.60 0.30 -1.01
CA PHE A 480 -11.94 1.28 -2.05
C PHE A 480 -13.27 1.98 -1.81
N GLY A 481 -14.19 1.36 -1.06
CA GLY A 481 -15.47 2.00 -0.78
C GLY A 481 -15.36 3.26 0.10
N LEU A 482 -14.27 3.41 0.84
CA LEU A 482 -14.01 4.60 1.65
C LEU A 482 -13.11 5.64 0.94
N PHE A 483 -12.69 5.38 -0.32
CA PHE A 483 -11.79 6.28 -1.04
C PHE A 483 -12.38 7.66 -1.30
N TYR A 484 -13.71 7.76 -1.48
CA TYR A 484 -14.41 9.04 -1.59
C TYR A 484 -14.08 10.01 -0.43
N HIS A 485 -14.21 9.52 0.80
CA HIS A 485 -13.97 10.29 2.02
C HIS A 485 -12.47 10.55 2.21
N ALA A 486 -11.64 9.53 1.98
CA ALA A 486 -10.19 9.63 2.11
C ALA A 486 -9.58 10.66 1.13
N ALA A 487 -10.08 10.69 -0.12
CA ALA A 487 -9.70 11.67 -1.12
C ALA A 487 -10.12 13.10 -0.73
N LEU A 488 -11.33 13.30 -0.21
CA LEU A 488 -11.79 14.60 0.31
C LEU A 488 -10.90 15.09 1.45
N ILE A 489 -10.68 14.25 2.47
CA ILE A 489 -9.82 14.55 3.61
C ILE A 489 -8.42 14.99 3.15
N MET A 490 -7.76 14.18 2.31
CA MET A 490 -6.39 14.42 1.88
C MET A 490 -6.26 15.61 0.91
N ARG A 491 -7.08 15.66 -0.15
CA ARG A 491 -6.92 16.64 -1.24
C ARG A 491 -7.49 18.00 -0.89
N ARG A 492 -8.66 18.05 -0.24
CA ARG A 492 -9.27 19.32 0.21
C ARG A 492 -8.66 19.83 1.51
N GLY A 493 -8.02 18.94 2.28
CA GLY A 493 -7.40 19.30 3.56
C GLY A 493 -8.41 19.50 4.67
N ASP A 494 -9.40 18.61 4.78
CA ASP A 494 -10.49 18.77 5.74
C ASP A 494 -10.00 18.68 7.20
N ILE A 495 -8.87 18.02 7.43
CA ILE A 495 -8.22 17.88 8.75
C ILE A 495 -7.07 18.88 8.87
N LYS A 496 -7.06 19.61 9.98
CA LYS A 496 -5.99 20.57 10.31
C LYS A 496 -4.66 19.86 10.56
N PRO A 497 -3.53 20.42 10.08
CA PRO A 497 -2.20 20.03 10.53
C PRO A 497 -2.06 20.18 12.06
N ALA A 498 -1.20 19.37 12.67
CA ALA A 498 -0.96 19.39 14.11
C ALA A 498 -0.48 20.75 14.64
N GLU A 499 -0.86 21.07 15.88
CA GLU A 499 -0.46 22.32 16.54
C GLU A 499 1.00 22.30 17.04
N LYS A 500 1.55 21.12 17.32
CA LYS A 500 2.94 20.95 17.81
C LYS A 500 3.75 19.95 17.00
N ILE A 501 5.06 20.16 17.00
CA ILE A 501 6.06 19.32 16.34
C ILE A 501 6.93 18.63 17.41
N VAL A 502 7.05 17.31 17.30
CA VAL A 502 7.99 16.47 18.05
C VAL A 502 9.13 16.09 17.12
N ASN A 503 10.34 16.56 17.43
CA ASN A 503 11.56 16.12 16.77
C ASN A 503 12.15 14.90 17.51
N ILE A 504 12.29 13.80 16.78
CA ILE A 504 12.95 12.58 17.27
C ILE A 504 14.38 12.53 16.68
N LYS A 505 15.38 12.60 17.56
CA LYS A 505 16.80 12.67 17.19
C LYS A 505 17.41 11.30 16.90
N ILE A 506 17.32 10.88 15.65
CA ILE A 506 17.97 9.66 15.13
C ILE A 506 19.41 10.05 14.73
N ILE A 507 20.41 9.77 15.55
CA ILE A 507 21.79 10.22 15.33
C ILE A 507 22.80 9.07 15.14
N ASP A 508 22.48 7.88 15.64
CA ASP A 508 23.26 6.67 15.40
C ASP A 508 22.63 5.88 14.24
N PRO A 509 23.41 5.34 13.27
CA PRO A 509 22.85 4.52 12.19
C PRO A 509 22.22 3.19 12.68
N LEU A 510 22.40 2.82 13.95
CA LEU A 510 21.74 1.72 14.65
C LEU A 510 20.52 2.15 15.49
N ASP A 511 20.21 3.46 15.60
CA ASP A 511 19.00 3.93 16.27
C ASP A 511 17.78 3.26 15.61
N GLY A 512 16.93 2.63 16.42
CA GLY A 512 15.69 2.00 15.96
C GLY A 512 14.45 2.84 16.27
N ARG A 513 13.28 2.38 15.79
CA ARG A 513 11.99 2.85 16.33
C ARG A 513 11.89 2.48 17.81
N GLY A 514 11.44 3.42 18.62
CA GLY A 514 11.24 3.23 20.06
C GLY A 514 10.01 3.95 20.59
N LYS A 515 9.96 4.15 21.92
CA LYS A 515 8.80 4.70 22.65
C LYS A 515 8.34 6.06 22.11
N ALA A 516 9.24 6.88 21.55
CA ALA A 516 8.92 8.20 21.01
C ALA A 516 7.96 8.16 19.81
N HIS A 517 7.79 7.00 19.16
CA HIS A 517 6.94 6.82 17.98
C HIS A 517 5.56 6.24 18.32
N LEU A 518 5.32 5.81 19.56
CA LEU A 518 4.09 5.15 19.95
C LEU A 518 3.00 6.20 20.23
N LEU A 519 1.96 6.22 19.39
CA LEU A 519 0.83 7.17 19.41
C LEU A 519 1.21 8.65 19.14
N THR A 520 2.49 9.02 19.10
CA THR A 520 2.92 10.42 18.91
C THR A 520 2.41 11.03 17.62
N ALA A 521 2.46 10.30 16.49
CA ALA A 521 1.96 10.75 15.18
C ALA A 521 0.42 10.90 15.11
N GLU A 522 -0.29 10.51 16.15
CA GLU A 522 -1.75 10.73 16.30
C GLU A 522 -2.04 11.88 17.28
N LYS A 523 -1.02 12.35 18.03
CA LYS A 523 -1.13 13.48 18.94
C LYS A 523 -0.56 14.79 18.40
N HIS A 524 0.61 14.71 17.76
CA HIS A 524 1.46 15.82 17.34
C HIS A 524 2.14 15.47 16.00
N ARG A 525 2.58 16.47 15.24
CA ARG A 525 3.42 16.23 14.05
C ARG A 525 4.75 15.62 14.49
N THR A 526 5.14 14.50 13.90
CA THR A 526 6.35 13.76 14.27
C THR A 526 7.37 13.84 13.15
N GLU A 527 8.61 14.22 13.48
CA GLU A 527 9.69 14.38 12.51
C GLU A 527 11.00 13.80 13.02
N SER A 528 11.64 12.99 12.19
CA SER A 528 13.01 12.52 12.39
C SER A 528 14.01 13.62 12.05
N VAL A 529 14.93 13.88 12.98
CA VAL A 529 16.08 14.77 12.78
C VAL A 529 17.34 13.92 12.76
N ILE A 530 18.00 13.88 11.60
CA ILE A 530 19.14 13.02 11.30
C ILE A 530 20.49 13.76 11.44
N PRO A 531 21.66 13.10 11.39
CA PRO A 531 22.96 13.76 11.61
C PRO A 531 23.21 14.95 10.68
N GLY A 532 23.66 16.05 11.27
CA GLY A 532 23.94 17.31 10.56
C GLY A 532 22.78 18.32 10.55
N MET A 533 21.59 17.95 11.04
CA MET A 533 20.43 18.83 11.12
C MET A 533 20.25 19.45 12.51
N ASN A 534 19.72 20.68 12.55
CA ASN A 534 19.27 21.33 13.77
C ASN A 534 17.77 21.03 14.00
N CYS A 535 17.39 20.71 15.23
CA CYS A 535 15.99 20.54 15.62
C CYS A 535 15.24 21.90 15.56
N LYS A 536 13.97 21.86 15.15
CA LYS A 536 13.05 23.01 15.06
C LYS A 536 11.72 22.81 15.80
N GLY A 537 11.41 21.62 16.28
CA GLY A 537 10.15 21.29 16.95
C GLY A 537 10.07 21.72 18.42
N ASP A 538 8.84 21.81 18.92
CA ASP A 538 8.51 22.21 20.30
C ASP A 538 9.03 21.23 21.36
N LEU A 539 9.14 19.95 20.98
CA LEU A 539 9.63 18.87 21.82
C LEU A 539 10.77 18.14 21.09
N ILE A 540 11.87 17.88 21.80
CA ILE A 540 13.06 17.21 21.26
C ILE A 540 13.35 16.01 22.14
N VAL A 541 13.33 14.81 21.54
CA VAL A 541 13.50 13.53 22.26
C VAL A 541 14.40 12.57 21.47
N ARG A 542 14.96 11.56 22.14
CA ARG A 542 15.55 10.37 21.48
C ARG A 542 14.48 9.29 21.23
N PRO A 543 14.74 8.33 20.31
CA PRO A 543 13.77 7.29 19.98
C PRO A 543 13.26 6.44 21.16
N ASP A 544 14.10 6.22 22.17
CA ASP A 544 13.83 5.39 23.36
C ASP A 544 13.06 6.12 24.48
N GLU A 545 13.00 7.46 24.44
CA GLU A 545 12.24 8.30 25.36
C GLU A 545 10.73 8.22 25.05
N ALA A 546 9.88 8.29 26.09
CA ALA A 546 8.43 8.26 25.89
C ALA A 546 7.86 9.69 25.81
N VAL A 547 7.21 10.02 24.69
CA VAL A 547 6.48 11.30 24.54
C VAL A 547 5.12 11.23 25.24
N LEU A 548 4.47 10.06 25.21
CA LEU A 548 3.11 9.83 25.71
C LEU A 548 3.07 8.67 26.70
N ASN A 549 2.16 8.76 27.69
CA ASN A 549 1.83 7.60 28.50
C ASN A 549 0.88 6.66 27.73
N ILE A 550 1.45 5.64 27.11
CA ILE A 550 0.72 4.61 26.35
C ILE A 550 -0.20 3.74 27.23
N GLU A 551 0.01 3.67 28.55
CA GLU A 551 -0.81 2.85 29.48
C GLU A 551 -2.23 3.40 29.63
N LYS A 552 -2.46 4.67 29.27
CA LYS A 552 -3.82 5.22 29.15
C LYS A 552 -4.66 4.50 28.10
N GLY A 553 -4.00 3.89 27.10
CA GLY A 553 -4.66 3.19 26.00
C GLY A 553 -5.54 4.10 25.13
N GLU A 554 -5.23 5.39 25.05
CA GLU A 554 -5.95 6.37 24.23
C GLU A 554 -5.06 7.52 23.77
N VAL A 555 -5.44 8.17 22.67
CA VAL A 555 -4.78 9.35 22.12
C VAL A 555 -5.83 10.31 21.53
N LEU A 556 -5.67 11.60 21.84
CA LEU A 556 -6.41 12.71 21.26
C LEU A 556 -5.39 13.69 20.67
N SER A 557 -5.56 14.05 19.40
CA SER A 557 -4.77 15.08 18.70
C SER A 557 -4.77 16.42 19.44
N ASP A 558 -3.73 17.23 19.25
CA ASP A 558 -3.70 18.60 19.76
C ASP A 558 -4.80 19.48 19.13
N THR A 559 -5.06 19.32 17.83
CA THR A 559 -6.21 19.92 17.11
C THR A 559 -7.58 19.46 17.59
N LYS A 560 -7.65 18.32 18.30
CA LYS A 560 -8.87 17.61 18.75
C LYS A 560 -9.76 17.07 17.61
N GLU A 561 -9.26 17.04 16.36
CA GLU A 561 -10.03 16.53 15.22
C GLU A 561 -9.85 15.01 15.01
N LEU A 562 -8.88 14.39 15.68
CA LEU A 562 -8.61 12.95 15.67
C LEU A 562 -8.55 12.38 17.10
N TYR A 563 -9.17 11.21 17.31
CA TYR A 563 -9.07 10.44 18.55
C TYR A 563 -9.06 8.94 18.29
N ARG A 564 -8.38 8.20 19.15
CA ARG A 564 -8.42 6.74 19.18
C ARG A 564 -8.29 6.20 20.61
N ASN A 565 -9.13 5.23 20.94
CA ASN A 565 -9.08 4.49 22.20
C ASN A 565 -8.78 3.01 21.90
N LEU A 566 -7.58 2.57 22.28
CA LEU A 566 -7.07 1.22 22.04
C LEU A 566 -7.78 0.18 22.92
N ASN A 567 -8.18 0.56 24.13
CA ASN A 567 -8.86 -0.31 25.08
C ASN A 567 -10.28 -0.66 24.59
N LYS A 568 -11.03 0.36 24.19
CA LYS A 568 -12.36 0.25 23.57
C LYS A 568 -12.32 -0.22 22.11
N LYS A 569 -11.15 -0.09 21.45
CA LYS A 569 -10.93 -0.38 20.03
C LYS A 569 -11.85 0.45 19.12
N ILE A 570 -11.95 1.75 19.41
CA ILE A 570 -12.68 2.73 18.59
C ILE A 570 -11.78 3.91 18.23
N GLY A 571 -12.11 4.61 17.16
CA GLY A 571 -11.57 5.93 16.85
C GLY A 571 -12.60 6.81 16.16
N TRP A 572 -12.31 8.11 16.11
CA TRP A 572 -13.15 9.06 15.38
C TRP A 572 -12.34 10.19 14.75
N ILE A 573 -12.98 10.82 13.77
CA ILE A 573 -12.54 12.01 13.05
C ILE A 573 -13.66 13.04 13.14
N ASP A 574 -13.35 14.27 13.53
CA ASP A 574 -14.34 15.32 13.75
C ASP A 574 -13.89 16.69 13.19
N SER A 575 -13.83 16.80 11.86
CA SER A 575 -13.65 18.09 11.19
C SER A 575 -14.99 18.73 10.79
N PRO A 576 -15.03 20.02 10.39
CA PRO A 576 -16.26 20.65 9.90
C PRO A 576 -16.84 20.03 8.62
N LYS A 577 -15.98 19.50 7.73
CA LYS A 577 -16.38 19.01 6.39
C LYS A 577 -16.42 17.48 6.26
N SER A 578 -15.64 16.76 7.05
CA SER A 578 -15.57 15.29 7.06
C SER A 578 -15.49 14.75 8.48
N LYS A 579 -16.36 13.79 8.80
CA LYS A 579 -16.45 13.14 10.11
C LYS A 579 -16.53 11.63 9.94
N ALA A 580 -16.01 10.88 10.90
CA ALA A 580 -16.16 9.43 10.92
C ALA A 580 -16.10 8.87 12.34
N VAL A 581 -16.79 7.75 12.57
CA VAL A 581 -16.53 6.84 13.69
C VAL A 581 -16.12 5.49 13.12
N TYR A 582 -15.12 4.83 13.72
CA TYR A 582 -14.61 3.55 13.21
C TYR A 582 -14.14 2.62 14.33
N GLY A 583 -14.18 1.31 14.07
CA GLY A 583 -13.77 0.27 15.01
C GLY A 583 -14.96 -0.48 15.60
N PHE A 584 -14.81 -0.97 16.84
CA PHE A 584 -15.81 -1.79 17.53
C PHE A 584 -16.93 -0.95 18.18
N ILE A 585 -17.56 -0.10 17.37
CA ILE A 585 -18.47 0.95 17.84
C ILE A 585 -19.78 0.42 18.44
N GLY A 586 -20.26 -0.76 18.03
CA GLY A 586 -21.61 -1.24 18.40
C GLY A 586 -21.82 -1.60 19.88
N LYS A 587 -20.75 -1.60 20.69
CA LYS A 587 -20.83 -1.82 22.15
C LYS A 587 -20.76 -0.53 22.97
N GLU A 588 -20.50 0.60 22.33
CA GLU A 588 -20.31 1.89 22.99
C GLU A 588 -21.61 2.71 23.05
N GLY A 589 -22.62 2.34 22.25
CA GLY A 589 -23.89 3.07 22.11
C GLY A 589 -23.72 4.36 21.29
N GLU A 590 -24.36 5.45 21.73
CA GLU A 590 -24.28 6.75 21.07
C GLU A 590 -22.86 7.32 21.10
N LEU A 591 -22.23 7.40 19.93
CA LEU A 591 -21.01 8.18 19.70
C LEU A 591 -21.39 9.56 19.15
N SER A 592 -21.20 10.59 19.98
CA SER A 592 -21.44 12.00 19.63
C SER A 592 -20.14 12.70 19.20
N LEU A 593 -20.17 13.29 18.00
CA LEU A 593 -19.19 14.25 17.47
C LEU A 593 -19.83 15.65 17.33
N ASN A 594 -19.08 16.68 16.95
CA ASN A 594 -19.67 17.99 16.67
C ASN A 594 -20.64 17.89 15.48
N ASP A 595 -21.88 18.35 15.67
CA ASP A 595 -22.97 18.32 14.69
C ASP A 595 -23.32 16.93 14.07
N PHE A 596 -22.79 15.81 14.57
CA PHE A 596 -23.03 14.46 14.03
C PHE A 596 -23.03 13.39 15.12
N LYS A 597 -23.98 12.45 15.07
CA LYS A 597 -24.01 11.29 15.97
C LYS A 597 -24.28 10.00 15.24
N VAL A 598 -23.75 8.92 15.81
CA VAL A 598 -23.98 7.54 15.37
C VAL A 598 -24.29 6.68 16.60
N ASP A 599 -25.46 6.04 16.62
CA ASP A 599 -25.79 4.96 17.55
C ASP A 599 -25.87 3.65 16.75
N ALA A 600 -24.83 2.83 16.84
CA ALA A 600 -24.64 1.64 16.02
C ALA A 600 -24.98 0.35 16.78
N LYS A 601 -25.60 -0.61 16.09
CA LYS A 601 -25.86 -1.95 16.61
C LYS A 601 -24.86 -2.99 16.09
N THR A 602 -24.37 -2.80 14.86
CA THR A 602 -23.35 -3.67 14.28
C THR A 602 -22.04 -3.53 15.05
N ASP A 603 -21.39 -4.64 15.40
CA ASP A 603 -20.30 -4.65 16.37
C ASP A 603 -19.06 -3.89 15.88
N PHE A 604 -18.68 -4.07 14.60
CA PHE A 604 -17.58 -3.39 13.94
C PHE A 604 -18.05 -2.67 12.68
N ALA A 605 -17.77 -1.38 12.58
CA ALA A 605 -18.12 -0.56 11.43
C ALA A 605 -17.19 0.65 11.30
N THR A 606 -17.12 1.18 10.08
CA THR A 606 -16.69 2.55 9.77
C THR A 606 -17.91 3.28 9.20
N VAL A 607 -18.36 4.33 9.89
CA VAL A 607 -19.44 5.22 9.45
C VAL A 607 -18.83 6.60 9.24
N ALA A 608 -18.73 7.03 7.98
CA ALA A 608 -18.10 8.27 7.56
C ALA A 608 -19.08 9.17 6.80
N ILE A 609 -19.12 10.45 7.12
CA ILE A 609 -19.91 11.47 6.42
C ILE A 609 -19.00 12.59 5.91
N SER A 610 -19.26 13.10 4.71
CA SER A 610 -18.52 14.24 4.17
C SER A 610 -19.40 15.16 3.33
N SER A 611 -19.19 16.47 3.51
CA SER A 611 -19.73 17.50 2.64
C SER A 611 -19.13 17.38 1.24
N LEU A 612 -19.99 17.36 0.22
CA LEU A 612 -19.65 17.41 -1.20
C LEU A 612 -19.71 18.84 -1.75
N THR A 613 -19.78 19.83 -0.86
CA THR A 613 -19.76 21.27 -1.16
C THR A 613 -18.59 21.93 -0.42
N ASP A 614 -18.45 23.26 -0.54
CA ASP A 614 -17.50 24.03 0.26
C ASP A 614 -18.01 24.40 1.66
N GLU A 615 -19.27 24.08 1.98
CA GLU A 615 -19.86 24.32 3.29
C GLU A 615 -19.53 23.17 4.29
N PRO A 616 -19.48 23.45 5.60
CA PRO A 616 -19.42 22.40 6.63
C PRO A 616 -20.69 21.55 6.62
N ILE A 617 -20.62 20.34 7.19
CA ILE A 617 -21.75 19.37 7.26
C ILE A 617 -23.05 20.02 7.75
N LYS A 618 -22.96 20.87 8.78
CA LYS A 618 -24.09 21.62 9.35
C LYS A 618 -24.90 22.44 8.33
N SER A 619 -24.24 22.97 7.31
CA SER A 619 -24.82 23.90 6.32
C SER A 619 -24.73 23.37 4.88
N SER A 620 -24.34 22.10 4.71
CA SER A 620 -24.13 21.50 3.39
C SER A 620 -25.43 20.99 2.78
N THR A 621 -25.64 21.30 1.50
CA THR A 621 -26.83 20.88 0.73
C THR A 621 -26.62 19.54 0.00
N ASN A 622 -25.41 18.98 0.03
CA ASN A 622 -25.06 17.73 -0.63
C ASN A 622 -23.94 17.03 0.15
N MET A 623 -24.23 15.86 0.70
CA MET A 623 -23.31 15.07 1.52
C MET A 623 -23.33 13.60 1.10
N LEU A 624 -22.19 12.93 1.25
CA LEU A 624 -22.09 11.47 1.19
C LEU A 624 -21.97 10.93 2.61
N LEU A 625 -22.74 9.89 2.92
CA LEU A 625 -22.52 9.00 4.06
C LEU A 625 -22.14 7.62 3.52
N THR A 626 -21.03 7.05 4.01
CA THR A 626 -20.64 5.66 3.79
C THR A 626 -20.65 4.89 5.11
N ALA A 627 -21.26 3.72 5.14
CA ALA A 627 -21.28 2.82 6.29
C ALA A 627 -20.86 1.40 5.86
N ILE A 628 -19.70 0.94 6.34
CA ILE A 628 -19.13 -0.36 5.94
C ILE A 628 -18.39 -1.03 7.11
N GLY A 629 -18.60 -2.33 7.26
CA GLY A 629 -17.94 -3.17 8.27
C GLY A 629 -17.06 -4.20 7.60
N ARG A 630 -17.35 -5.48 7.83
CA ARG A 630 -16.68 -6.59 7.14
C ARG A 630 -17.17 -6.68 5.69
N ALA A 631 -16.26 -7.07 4.80
CA ALA A 631 -16.57 -7.44 3.42
C ALA A 631 -15.78 -8.69 3.04
N ASP A 632 -16.42 -9.68 2.42
CA ASP A 632 -15.81 -10.93 2.02
C ASP A 632 -16.57 -11.64 0.88
N ASN A 633 -16.01 -12.68 0.29
CA ASN A 633 -16.66 -13.43 -0.79
C ASN A 633 -17.77 -14.35 -0.26
N THR A 634 -18.79 -14.59 -1.08
CA THR A 634 -19.86 -15.56 -0.80
C THR A 634 -19.27 -16.95 -0.52
N ASN A 635 -19.75 -17.61 0.54
CA ASN A 635 -19.31 -18.95 0.97
C ASN A 635 -17.81 -19.09 1.34
N SER A 636 -17.14 -18.00 1.70
CA SER A 636 -15.80 -18.07 2.31
C SER A 636 -15.79 -18.88 3.60
N LYS A 637 -14.70 -19.62 3.86
CA LYS A 637 -14.55 -20.47 5.06
C LYS A 637 -13.19 -20.26 5.71
N TYR A 638 -13.20 -20.14 7.03
CA TYR A 638 -12.02 -19.95 7.88
C TYR A 638 -11.96 -20.99 9.00
N ASN A 639 -10.83 -21.07 9.71
CA ASN A 639 -10.76 -21.69 11.03
C ASN A 639 -11.49 -20.84 12.09
N GLU A 640 -11.73 -21.43 13.26
CA GLU A 640 -12.43 -20.80 14.39
C GLU A 640 -11.79 -19.46 14.82
N GLU A 641 -10.47 -19.34 14.74
CA GLU A 641 -9.75 -18.11 15.10
C GLU A 641 -9.68 -17.06 13.98
N HIS A 642 -10.29 -17.31 12.81
CA HIS A 642 -10.26 -16.44 11.62
C HIS A 642 -8.82 -16.00 11.25
N THR A 643 -7.87 -16.95 11.25
CA THR A 643 -6.44 -16.75 10.94
C THR A 643 -5.91 -17.70 9.86
N GLN A 644 -6.76 -18.56 9.32
CA GLN A 644 -6.48 -19.43 8.19
C GLN A 644 -7.71 -19.52 7.28
N GLN A 645 -7.53 -19.11 6.03
CA GLN A 645 -8.55 -19.23 4.99
C GLN A 645 -8.53 -20.65 4.43
N LEU A 646 -9.60 -21.41 4.71
CA LEU A 646 -9.80 -22.78 4.25
C LEU A 646 -10.41 -22.81 2.84
N ASN A 647 -11.30 -21.85 2.54
CA ASN A 647 -11.88 -21.64 1.22
C ASN A 647 -12.05 -20.12 0.98
N PRO A 648 -11.52 -19.55 -0.12
CA PRO A 648 -11.68 -18.12 -0.45
C PRO A 648 -13.08 -17.75 -0.96
N GLY A 649 -14.03 -18.69 -1.03
CA GLY A 649 -15.39 -18.44 -1.51
C GLY A 649 -15.46 -18.21 -3.02
N HIS A 650 -16.55 -17.57 -3.46
CA HIS A 650 -16.81 -17.15 -4.83
C HIS A 650 -17.58 -15.82 -4.85
N GLY A 651 -17.71 -15.18 -6.01
CA GLY A 651 -18.53 -13.99 -6.15
C GLY A 651 -20.05 -14.29 -6.01
N PRO A 652 -20.88 -13.28 -5.70
CA PRO A 652 -20.52 -11.88 -5.50
C PRO A 652 -19.79 -11.64 -4.16
N ILE A 653 -19.21 -10.45 -4.03
CA ILE A 653 -18.74 -9.91 -2.74
C ILE A 653 -19.96 -9.62 -1.87
N LEU A 654 -19.91 -10.00 -0.60
CA LEU A 654 -20.89 -9.65 0.42
C LEU A 654 -20.31 -8.58 1.35
N ILE A 655 -21.13 -7.58 1.69
CA ILE A 655 -20.84 -6.64 2.78
C ILE A 655 -21.75 -6.92 3.97
N GLU A 656 -21.21 -6.75 5.17
CA GLU A 656 -21.99 -6.71 6.40
C GLU A 656 -22.89 -5.47 6.43
N VAL A 657 -24.16 -5.67 6.74
CA VAL A 657 -25.12 -4.58 6.86
C VAL A 657 -24.85 -3.80 8.16
N ILE A 658 -24.61 -2.50 8.01
CA ILE A 658 -24.46 -1.60 9.16
C ILE A 658 -25.85 -1.10 9.60
N GLU A 659 -26.29 -1.54 10.77
CA GLU A 659 -27.47 -0.99 11.45
C GLU A 659 -27.03 0.13 12.39
N ALA A 660 -27.48 1.35 12.12
CA ALA A 660 -27.24 2.51 12.97
C ALA A 660 -28.37 3.55 12.85
N ALA A 661 -28.62 4.28 13.94
CA ALA A 661 -29.33 5.55 13.90
C ALA A 661 -28.31 6.69 13.71
N ILE A 662 -28.66 7.63 12.84
CA ILE A 662 -27.80 8.76 12.44
C ILE A 662 -28.51 10.06 12.78
N GLU A 663 -27.80 10.99 13.41
CA GLU A 663 -28.25 12.36 13.64
C GLU A 663 -27.25 13.37 13.06
N ILE A 664 -27.77 14.38 12.38
CA ILE A 664 -27.00 15.52 11.85
C ILE A 664 -27.63 16.79 12.41
N THR A 665 -26.87 17.60 13.15
CA THR A 665 -27.30 18.96 13.50
C THR A 665 -27.10 19.85 12.29
N THR A 666 -28.16 20.49 11.79
CA THR A 666 -28.11 21.21 10.52
C THR A 666 -29.09 22.37 10.45
N ASP A 667 -28.77 23.40 9.67
CA ASP A 667 -29.70 24.47 9.30
C ASP A 667 -30.62 24.11 8.11
N LYS A 668 -30.36 22.98 7.45
CA LYS A 668 -31.09 22.48 6.28
C LYS A 668 -32.34 21.71 6.71
N LYS A 669 -33.50 22.29 6.40
CA LYS A 669 -34.81 21.77 6.83
C LYS A 669 -35.39 20.71 5.90
N ASN A 670 -34.95 20.70 4.64
CA ASN A 670 -35.53 19.90 3.56
C ASN A 670 -34.54 18.88 3.01
N LEU A 671 -33.76 18.23 3.87
CA LEU A 671 -32.87 17.14 3.46
C LEU A 671 -33.66 15.85 3.18
N ARG A 672 -33.20 15.08 2.18
CA ARG A 672 -33.60 13.69 1.93
C ARG A 672 -32.36 12.78 1.94
N VAL A 673 -32.55 11.50 2.25
CA VAL A 673 -31.50 10.47 2.16
C VAL A 673 -31.88 9.43 1.11
N MET A 674 -30.96 9.11 0.20
CA MET A 674 -31.11 8.12 -0.87
C MET A 674 -30.08 7.01 -0.68
N SER A 675 -30.52 5.76 -0.59
CA SER A 675 -29.64 4.58 -0.61
C SER A 675 -29.20 4.27 -2.05
N ILE A 676 -27.90 4.06 -2.27
CA ILE A 676 -27.29 3.92 -3.61
C ILE A 676 -26.62 2.54 -3.74
N ASN A 677 -26.99 1.75 -4.75
CA ASN A 677 -26.40 0.42 -4.99
C ASN A 677 -25.04 0.50 -5.75
N PRO A 678 -24.33 -0.63 -5.99
CA PRO A 678 -23.03 -0.61 -6.67
C PRO A 678 -23.07 -0.09 -8.11
N GLN A 679 -24.25 -0.05 -8.74
CA GLN A 679 -24.49 0.46 -10.09
C GLN A 679 -24.93 1.94 -10.10
N GLY A 680 -24.92 2.63 -8.95
CA GLY A 680 -25.33 4.03 -8.83
C GLY A 680 -26.85 4.26 -8.82
N MET A 681 -27.67 3.20 -8.79
CA MET A 681 -29.13 3.32 -8.76
C MET A 681 -29.62 3.58 -7.34
N ILE A 682 -30.61 4.47 -7.21
CA ILE A 682 -31.34 4.70 -5.96
C ILE A 682 -32.19 3.45 -5.67
N THR A 683 -31.92 2.76 -4.56
CA THR A 683 -32.73 1.60 -4.13
C THR A 683 -33.94 2.02 -3.32
N GLY A 684 -33.85 3.13 -2.59
CA GLY A 684 -34.95 3.72 -1.83
C GLY A 684 -34.56 5.03 -1.13
N TYR A 685 -35.57 5.71 -0.60
CA TYR A 685 -35.41 6.92 0.20
C TYR A 685 -35.58 6.56 1.69
N MET A 686 -34.68 7.00 2.56
CA MET A 686 -34.77 6.64 3.98
C MET A 686 -35.86 7.49 4.66
N PRO A 687 -36.76 6.87 5.45
CA PRO A 687 -37.58 7.60 6.40
C PRO A 687 -36.68 8.47 7.28
N SER A 688 -36.97 9.77 7.30
CA SER A 688 -36.15 10.78 7.96
C SER A 688 -37.03 11.86 8.57
N GLU A 689 -36.59 12.41 9.70
CA GLU A 689 -37.26 13.50 10.42
C GLU A 689 -36.30 14.69 10.57
N TYR A 690 -36.81 15.91 10.34
CA TYR A 690 -36.14 17.14 10.78
C TYR A 690 -36.93 17.74 11.94
N LYS A 691 -36.29 17.92 13.09
CA LYS A 691 -36.90 18.49 14.28
C LYS A 691 -35.88 19.28 15.11
N ASP A 692 -36.25 20.48 15.53
CA ASP A 692 -35.49 21.31 16.47
C ASP A 692 -33.99 21.54 16.14
N GLY A 693 -33.64 21.53 14.84
CA GLY A 693 -32.25 21.70 14.36
C GLY A 693 -31.49 20.39 14.09
N VAL A 694 -32.14 19.23 14.25
CA VAL A 694 -31.56 17.91 14.04
C VAL A 694 -32.31 17.17 12.92
N PHE A 695 -31.56 16.64 11.96
CA PHE A 695 -32.03 15.72 10.94
C PHE A 695 -31.64 14.29 11.34
N ARG A 696 -32.61 13.39 11.50
CA ARG A 696 -32.41 12.00 11.95
C ARG A 696 -32.95 11.00 10.93
N PHE A 697 -32.25 9.88 10.77
CA PHE A 697 -32.69 8.70 10.01
C PHE A 697 -32.00 7.42 10.53
N GLU A 698 -32.42 6.27 10.03
CA GLU A 698 -31.79 4.97 10.32
C GLU A 698 -31.26 4.31 9.03
N ILE A 699 -30.20 3.52 9.16
CA ILE A 699 -29.63 2.69 8.08
C ILE A 699 -29.67 1.20 8.43
N GLY A 700 -29.50 0.34 7.44
CA GLY A 700 -29.41 -1.13 7.58
C GLY A 700 -30.74 -1.89 7.73
N LYS A 701 -31.84 -1.22 8.10
CA LYS A 701 -33.18 -1.84 8.16
C LYS A 701 -33.73 -2.15 6.77
N GLU A 702 -34.12 -1.12 6.03
CA GLU A 702 -34.61 -1.20 4.64
C GLU A 702 -33.55 -0.74 3.64
N PHE A 703 -33.70 -1.13 2.37
CA PHE A 703 -32.85 -0.70 1.25
C PHE A 703 -31.33 -0.73 1.58
N GLN A 704 -30.86 -1.86 2.10
CA GLN A 704 -29.50 -1.97 2.65
C GLN A 704 -28.43 -1.66 1.59
N SER A 705 -27.47 -0.81 1.96
CA SER A 705 -26.33 -0.43 1.15
C SER A 705 -25.19 0.02 2.05
N MET A 706 -24.01 0.25 1.48
CA MET A 706 -22.96 1.04 2.14
C MET A 706 -23.01 2.53 1.82
N TYR A 707 -23.64 2.97 0.72
CA TYR A 707 -23.68 4.40 0.33
C TYR A 707 -25.05 5.02 0.48
N TYR A 708 -25.05 6.23 1.04
CA TYR A 708 -26.23 7.06 1.22
C TYR A 708 -25.91 8.51 0.80
N LEU A 709 -26.61 9.03 -0.21
CA LEU A 709 -26.53 10.44 -0.60
C LEU A 709 -27.57 11.26 0.17
N ILE A 710 -27.14 12.33 0.82
CA ILE A 710 -27.98 13.24 1.58
C ILE A 710 -28.02 14.58 0.86
N GLN A 711 -29.20 15.04 0.45
CA GLN A 711 -29.35 16.23 -0.40
C GLN A 711 -30.54 17.08 0.01
N GLU A 712 -30.42 18.41 -0.15
CA GLU A 712 -31.54 19.33 -0.07
C GLU A 712 -32.48 19.16 -1.28
N LEU A 713 -33.79 19.34 -1.06
CA LEU A 713 -34.88 19.23 -2.05
C LEU A 713 -35.15 20.54 -2.80
#